data_AF-A0A221T1H7-F1
#
_entry.id   AF-A0A221T1H7-F1
#
_cell.length_a   1.000
_cell.length_b   1.000
_cell.length_c   1.000
_cell.angle_alpha   90.00
_cell.angle_beta   90.00
_cell.angle_gamma   90.00
#
_symmetry.space_group_name_H-M   'P 1'
#
loop_
_entity.id
_entity.type
_entity.pdbx_description
1 polymer ?
#
loop_
_entity_poly.entity_id
_entity_poly.type
_entity_poly.pdbx_seq_one_letter_code
_entity_poly.pdbx_strand_id
1 'polypeptide(L)'
;MPALLRRLRLGKVPLIGMLLALLSVSGVSHAATLNLVFQNGVSSAGGACATTVGSVCRFRNVVVDSANAPLASSNPLQRDVLVTVTALSGNARLSGALDDDSGTNIGASFFAPTTDVTSTPVNTDGYASFSFQFVTPGTSTVQAADGTVFITAFDVDGDGATNGLREFNEFDGAARTGLAATTNLDPITPINAGAANARYRSRTSAALAGISTADTNKASAVYTNPGTFTLITGSTAGAQVCSGVACARLNAFSFQISPSVVTTSVLNGYKAARLTTDVNNDGRVGTDDTVTYTVTYANTGNAPATNFQVTDALPADVTFKGPLTVTVNGTVTASAANTTYNGTTQTGLLASGVTLPAGGTVVISIPTTVVRTVAGTFTNQAVSGTISTDNVDASATYPPSVGTTTGWTAFTTNLSGSVAQTMTTDVLATSVTTVGAPGIGGVVFEDVNYGGGAGRSRAGAAGVARPGVRVELYTAAGAFVAATTTDANGAYTFQTAAGSYVVRVVNSTVTSSRALNAGATTPLAVQTFRTSGGADDVNRVGGENPQLVDAAANTSSAALNTLNTSTTAAQSVGAVTAVNTAAVTTLDFGFNFDTVVSTRDAGQGSLRQFILNSNALTNTGLAQVGQTAGTETSIFMISDGVARPGLRSGLPSQLTAGVAVITPASLLPAVTDSYTVISGLTQTANVGDSNPGTLGTGGTVGVDALALPVQNRPDVQLTGAGTTAAFATGLDLQASNTTVRGLSITGFGTAANTNTSANIRIGASAQNTLIERNFLGIAATRPTFDCRTGTTAATGLGDNIRAIGGDNGTVQDNLMGCSAGKGIGLEAGSTGWLVVRNEIRGNGIGNSNLDGVDLEGAGSGSHTVRGNLIVNNEGVGIDSYGGQGSNTIENNTVLSNGLGTGANLENPGIRLFGTGNTIRRNIITANRGAGVLVTASNGTLPDATGNTLTQNSIFDNSGIGIDLASAADSQAVGTSPFVTRNDAGDVDTGGNALLNFPVFSGAVIDAAGKNLTLSGFARPGVLIELFVAAPDPSNFGEGKTYLVSLTEGASGTFSDTNAGTGTYTDVNAGTDTTNRFTFVVPLTSLAGVQLGTKLTATATCLSSATCTAAPTGSTSEFSLITTVTGTPLVNLTKSVRNCGPIAPGAACTGTYGVNVVGKPGDVLEYKIDYVNVGVDTATDLVIIDNVPANSTALQSGFASGRGLSWTVGSTSTLLTSAAGDDAGTLSPTRLQLNVGSVAPGATGSVVFRTTIQ
;
A
#
# COMPACT_ATOMS: atom_id res chain seq x y z
N MET A 1 -46.46 37.86 -13.23
CA MET A 1 -47.81 38.08 -13.82
C MET A 1 -48.85 38.07 -12.70
N PRO A 2 -49.92 38.91 -12.71
CA PRO A 2 -50.19 40.02 -13.62
C PRO A 2 -49.88 41.43 -13.05
N ALA A 3 -50.88 42.19 -12.55
CA ALA A 3 -50.93 43.65 -12.69
C ALA A 3 -51.10 44.50 -11.39
N LEU A 4 -50.76 45.81 -11.27
CA LEU A 4 -50.70 47.02 -12.16
C LEU A 4 -51.98 47.90 -12.18
N LEU A 5 -51.79 49.21 -11.90
CA LEU A 5 -52.71 50.37 -11.98
C LEU A 5 -53.83 50.58 -10.92
N ARG A 6 -53.68 51.65 -10.11
CA ARG A 6 -54.39 52.93 -10.37
C ARG A 6 -53.77 54.12 -9.62
N ARG A 7 -53.71 55.29 -10.29
CA ARG A 7 -53.38 56.60 -9.69
C ARG A 7 -54.66 57.29 -9.21
N LEU A 8 -54.58 58.07 -8.14
CA LEU A 8 -55.34 59.32 -8.01
C LEU A 8 -54.57 60.35 -7.17
N ARG A 9 -54.39 61.56 -7.72
CA ARG A 9 -54.02 62.79 -7.00
C ARG A 9 -55.16 63.78 -7.24
N LEU A 10 -55.62 64.50 -6.21
CA LEU A 10 -55.78 65.97 -6.15
C LEU A 10 -56.57 66.37 -4.89
N GLY A 11 -56.21 67.52 -4.28
CA GLY A 11 -56.96 68.14 -3.18
C GLY A 11 -56.07 69.01 -2.28
N LYS A 12 -56.23 70.34 -2.33
CA LYS A 12 -55.46 71.33 -1.55
C LYS A 12 -56.33 72.01 -0.47
N VAL A 13 -55.77 72.21 0.73
CA VAL A 13 -55.67 73.46 1.55
C VAL A 13 -56.90 74.40 1.61
N PRO A 14 -57.44 74.72 2.82
CA PRO A 14 -57.02 75.91 3.63
C PRO A 14 -56.75 75.55 5.12
N LEU A 15 -55.89 76.20 5.92
CA LEU A 15 -55.49 77.62 6.18
C LEU A 15 -56.38 78.37 7.21
N ILE A 16 -55.71 79.13 8.12
CA ILE A 16 -56.22 80.11 9.13
C ILE A 16 -56.62 79.51 10.51
N GLY A 17 -56.18 80.03 11.67
CA GLY A 17 -55.18 81.10 11.92
C GLY A 17 -55.16 81.65 13.39
N MET A 18 -54.31 82.68 13.65
CA MET A 18 -54.20 83.53 14.87
C MET A 18 -53.66 82.87 16.17
N LEU A 19 -52.93 83.52 17.10
CA LEU A 19 -52.46 84.92 17.33
C LEU A 19 -51.17 84.84 18.21
N LEU A 20 -50.00 85.45 17.92
CA LEU A 20 -49.51 86.85 17.98
C LEU A 20 -49.31 87.49 19.38
N ALA A 21 -48.21 88.25 19.53
CA ALA A 21 -47.68 88.99 20.71
C ALA A 21 -46.96 88.15 21.79
N LEU A 22 -45.85 88.59 22.43
CA LEU A 22 -45.33 89.96 22.61
C LEU A 22 -43.96 90.25 21.94
N LEU A 23 -43.73 91.55 21.71
CA LEU A 23 -42.45 92.17 21.36
C LEU A 23 -41.61 92.52 22.60
N SER A 24 -40.29 92.55 22.40
CA SER A 24 -39.24 93.34 23.08
C SER A 24 -39.62 94.37 24.17
N VAL A 25 -38.97 94.27 25.34
CA VAL A 25 -38.34 95.42 26.04
C VAL A 25 -36.99 94.98 26.63
N SER A 26 -36.03 95.90 26.63
CA SER A 26 -34.63 95.80 27.08
C SER A 26 -34.41 95.42 28.55
N GLY A 27 -33.31 94.73 28.84
CA GLY A 27 -32.86 94.53 30.24
C GLY A 27 -31.64 93.63 30.47
N VAL A 28 -30.76 93.39 29.49
CA VAL A 28 -29.54 92.60 29.75
C VAL A 28 -28.54 93.49 30.48
N SER A 29 -28.23 93.16 31.73
CA SER A 29 -27.18 93.81 32.51
C SER A 29 -25.84 93.61 31.82
N HIS A 30 -25.29 94.66 31.23
CA HIS A 30 -23.97 94.62 30.63
C HIS A 30 -22.94 94.47 31.75
N ALA A 31 -22.09 93.45 31.69
CA ALA A 31 -20.84 93.47 32.44
C ALA A 31 -20.00 94.61 31.85
N ALA A 32 -19.76 95.66 32.64
CA ALA A 32 -18.95 96.78 32.19
C ALA A 32 -17.51 96.32 31.93
N THR A 33 -16.96 96.62 30.76
CA THR A 33 -15.55 96.42 30.47
C THR A 33 -14.75 97.42 31.29
N LEU A 34 -13.83 96.92 32.12
CA LEU A 34 -12.99 97.72 33.01
C LEU A 34 -11.51 97.55 32.62
N ASN A 35 -10.73 98.62 32.80
CA ASN A 35 -9.27 98.61 32.64
C ASN A 35 -8.60 98.96 33.98
N LEU A 36 -7.27 98.82 34.04
CA LEU A 36 -6.45 99.35 35.14
C LEU A 36 -5.54 100.46 34.63
N VAL A 37 -5.49 101.59 35.34
CA VAL A 37 -4.66 102.77 35.03
C VAL A 37 -3.79 103.12 36.24
N PHE A 38 -2.51 103.38 35.97
CA PHE A 38 -1.50 103.72 36.98
C PHE A 38 -1.03 105.15 36.74
N GLN A 39 -1.55 106.10 37.50
CA GLN A 39 -1.20 107.53 37.42
C GLN A 39 -0.92 108.13 38.80
N ASN A 40 -0.01 109.10 38.84
CA ASN A 40 0.36 109.92 39.99
C ASN A 40 0.71 109.11 41.26
N GLY A 41 1.62 108.14 41.11
CA GLY A 41 2.10 107.29 42.21
C GLY A 41 2.76 108.08 43.34
N VAL A 42 2.29 107.90 44.58
CA VAL A 42 2.86 108.56 45.77
C VAL A 42 3.54 107.57 46.71
N SER A 43 4.68 107.98 47.27
CA SER A 43 5.36 107.24 48.34
C SER A 43 4.55 107.21 49.64
N SER A 44 4.90 106.30 50.55
CA SER A 44 4.33 106.24 51.91
C SER A 44 4.52 107.52 52.74
N ALA A 45 5.48 108.37 52.39
CA ALA A 45 5.73 109.68 53.02
C ALA A 45 4.99 110.86 52.33
N GLY A 46 4.22 110.60 51.25
CA GLY A 46 3.43 111.62 50.55
C GLY A 46 4.19 112.45 49.49
N GLY A 47 5.45 112.12 49.21
CA GLY A 47 6.23 112.68 48.09
C GLY A 47 6.33 111.72 46.91
N ALA A 48 7.14 112.08 45.90
CA ALA A 48 7.41 111.26 44.72
C ALA A 48 7.91 109.84 45.08
N CYS A 49 7.64 108.89 44.19
CA CYS A 49 8.07 107.49 44.30
C CYS A 49 9.59 107.36 44.44
N ALA A 50 10.04 106.68 45.50
CA ALA A 50 11.44 106.27 45.63
C ALA A 50 11.71 105.01 44.79
N THR A 51 12.86 104.97 44.13
CA THR A 51 13.20 103.95 43.11
C THR A 51 14.20 102.89 43.60
N THR A 52 14.35 102.74 44.92
CA THR A 52 15.25 101.76 45.56
C THR A 52 14.51 100.52 46.06
N VAL A 53 15.21 99.39 46.21
CA VAL A 53 14.62 98.13 46.73
C VAL A 53 13.95 98.34 48.09
N GLY A 54 12.73 97.83 48.25
CA GLY A 54 11.89 98.03 49.42
C GLY A 54 11.04 99.30 49.41
N SER A 55 11.19 100.17 48.40
CA SER A 55 10.31 101.33 48.21
C SER A 55 8.91 100.89 47.80
N VAL A 56 7.89 101.53 48.37
CA VAL A 56 6.47 101.24 48.11
C VAL A 56 5.77 102.50 47.60
N CYS A 57 5.14 102.39 46.44
CA CYS A 57 4.34 103.39 45.78
C CYS A 57 2.86 103.02 45.83
N ARG A 58 2.00 103.92 46.29
CA ARG A 58 0.54 103.75 46.22
C ARG A 58 -0.01 104.50 45.01
N PHE A 59 -0.56 103.76 44.07
CA PHE A 59 -1.46 104.25 43.04
C PHE A 59 -2.89 104.16 43.57
N ARG A 60 -3.67 105.24 43.47
CA ARG A 60 -5.02 105.30 44.02
C ARG A 60 -6.09 105.19 42.95
N ASN A 61 -7.19 104.52 43.26
CA ASN A 61 -8.36 104.39 42.37
C ASN A 61 -8.01 103.84 40.97
N VAL A 62 -7.21 102.76 40.89
CA VAL A 62 -6.64 102.29 39.61
C VAL A 62 -7.65 101.69 38.65
N VAL A 63 -8.84 101.28 39.13
CA VAL A 63 -9.85 100.66 38.28
C VAL A 63 -10.67 101.74 37.61
N VAL A 64 -10.67 101.71 36.28
CA VAL A 64 -11.34 102.67 35.42
C VAL A 64 -12.35 101.95 34.52
N ASP A 65 -13.33 102.68 33.99
CA ASP A 65 -14.19 102.17 32.92
C ASP A 65 -13.47 102.11 31.57
N SER A 66 -14.18 101.66 30.53
CA SER A 66 -13.66 101.57 29.17
C SER A 66 -13.34 102.91 28.50
N ALA A 67 -13.69 104.05 29.13
CA ALA A 67 -13.32 105.40 28.71
C ALA A 67 -12.16 105.98 29.55
N ASN A 68 -11.51 105.16 30.38
CA ASN A 68 -10.47 105.52 31.34
C ASN A 68 -10.92 106.52 32.43
N ALA A 69 -12.22 106.62 32.71
CA ALA A 69 -12.71 107.40 33.85
C ALA A 69 -12.57 106.58 35.16
N PRO A 70 -11.98 107.13 36.24
CA PRO A 70 -11.89 106.44 37.53
C PRO A 70 -13.27 106.08 38.07
N LEU A 71 -13.45 104.81 38.45
CA LEU A 71 -14.63 104.42 39.22
C LEU A 71 -14.64 105.19 40.55
N ALA A 72 -15.82 105.59 41.01
CA ALA A 72 -15.97 106.25 42.30
C ALA A 72 -15.29 105.45 43.42
N SER A 73 -14.64 106.12 44.38
CA SER A 73 -13.86 105.47 45.44
C SER A 73 -14.66 104.55 46.36
N SER A 74 -15.99 104.64 46.33
CA SER A 74 -16.94 103.74 47.01
C SER A 74 -17.40 102.54 46.18
N ASN A 75 -16.97 102.40 44.91
CA ASN A 75 -17.34 101.27 44.06
C ASN A 75 -16.67 99.99 44.59
N PRO A 76 -17.40 98.86 44.77
CA PRO A 76 -16.85 97.63 45.33
C PRO A 76 -15.76 96.98 44.46
N LEU A 77 -15.66 97.33 43.18
CA LEU A 77 -14.59 96.88 42.28
C LEU A 77 -13.36 97.80 42.30
N GLN A 78 -13.45 99.00 42.87
CA GLN A 78 -12.33 99.94 42.92
C GLN A 78 -11.22 99.42 43.85
N ARG A 79 -9.96 99.70 43.50
CA ARG A 79 -8.76 99.28 44.22
C ARG A 79 -7.74 100.40 44.24
N ASP A 80 -6.95 100.46 45.30
CA ASP A 80 -5.61 101.03 45.24
C ASP A 80 -4.63 99.90 44.88
N VAL A 81 -3.48 100.23 44.30
CA VAL A 81 -2.38 99.27 44.13
C VAL A 81 -1.13 99.78 44.81
N LEU A 82 -0.55 98.93 45.66
CA LEU A 82 0.79 99.10 46.19
C LEU A 82 1.78 98.42 45.23
N VAL A 83 2.59 99.22 44.57
CA VAL A 83 3.73 98.75 43.76
C VAL A 83 4.97 98.81 44.62
N THR A 84 5.60 97.67 44.86
CA THR A 84 6.84 97.55 45.64
C THR A 84 7.98 97.16 44.73
N VAL A 85 9.10 97.88 44.78
CA VAL A 85 10.35 97.48 44.12
C VAL A 85 10.96 96.34 44.93
N THR A 86 10.78 95.10 44.47
CA THR A 86 11.16 93.89 45.23
C THR A 86 12.61 93.47 44.99
N ALA A 87 13.18 93.78 43.83
CA ALA A 87 14.59 93.54 43.53
C ALA A 87 15.14 94.53 42.50
N LEU A 88 16.44 94.84 42.64
CA LEU A 88 17.30 95.42 41.62
C LEU A 88 18.53 94.52 41.53
N SER A 89 18.86 94.04 40.33
CA SER A 89 19.90 93.03 40.12
C SER A 89 20.67 93.29 38.82
N GLY A 90 21.84 92.67 38.66
CA GLY A 90 22.72 92.86 37.49
C GLY A 90 23.10 94.33 37.23
N ASN A 91 23.36 95.08 38.30
CA ASN A 91 23.63 96.53 38.29
C ASN A 91 22.48 97.43 37.75
N ALA A 92 21.25 96.92 37.70
CA ALA A 92 20.08 97.73 37.38
C ALA A 92 19.80 98.82 38.42
N ARG A 93 19.30 99.96 37.95
CA ARG A 93 18.75 101.08 38.70
C ARG A 93 17.43 101.50 38.04
N LEU A 94 16.55 102.10 38.82
CA LEU A 94 15.31 102.69 38.29
C LEU A 94 15.43 104.21 38.32
N SER A 95 15.14 104.84 37.19
CA SER A 95 15.19 106.28 36.97
C SER A 95 13.83 106.81 36.51
N GLY A 96 13.59 108.11 36.70
CA GLY A 96 12.27 108.72 36.47
C GLY A 96 11.20 108.31 37.50
N ALA A 97 9.94 108.54 37.14
CA ALA A 97 8.78 107.99 37.84
C ALA A 97 8.48 106.55 37.35
N LEU A 98 7.68 105.79 38.09
CA LEU A 98 7.21 104.46 37.63
C LEU A 98 6.08 104.56 36.59
N ASP A 99 5.53 105.77 36.49
CA ASP A 99 4.45 106.27 35.65
C ASP A 99 4.96 107.53 34.93
N ASP A 100 5.87 107.38 33.98
CA ASP A 100 6.40 108.51 33.20
C ASP A 100 5.38 109.02 32.17
N ASP A 101 4.48 109.89 32.64
CA ASP A 101 3.45 110.59 31.85
C ASP A 101 4.04 111.69 30.91
N SER A 102 5.38 111.80 30.75
CA SER A 102 6.02 113.03 30.23
C SER A 102 6.74 112.96 28.87
N GLY A 103 6.61 111.87 28.08
CA GLY A 103 7.30 111.79 26.78
C GLY A 103 6.79 110.79 25.72
N THR A 104 6.07 111.30 24.71
CA THR A 104 5.84 110.71 23.35
C THR A 104 5.08 109.37 23.20
N ASN A 105 3.96 109.44 22.47
CA ASN A 105 3.25 108.34 21.75
C ASN A 105 2.58 107.19 22.54
N ILE A 106 2.72 107.11 23.86
CA ILE A 106 1.90 106.24 24.72
C ILE A 106 0.97 107.10 25.59
N GLY A 107 -0.33 106.77 25.59
CA GLY A 107 -1.33 107.50 26.38
C GLY A 107 -1.19 107.23 27.88
N ALA A 108 -1.77 108.11 28.72
CA ALA A 108 -1.68 108.11 30.19
C ALA A 108 -2.39 106.92 30.88
N SER A 109 -2.06 105.68 30.52
CA SER A 109 -2.79 104.47 30.92
C SER A 109 -1.91 103.22 31.01
N PHE A 110 -0.59 103.38 31.00
CA PHE A 110 0.39 102.31 31.07
C PHE A 110 1.16 102.37 32.38
N PHE A 111 1.56 101.21 32.89
CA PHE A 111 2.66 101.16 33.88
C PHE A 111 3.97 101.11 33.09
N ALA A 112 4.84 102.10 33.29
CA ALA A 112 5.96 102.35 32.39
C ALA A 112 7.28 102.75 33.12
N PRO A 113 7.97 101.80 33.77
CA PRO A 113 9.20 102.08 34.50
C PRO A 113 10.42 102.17 33.56
N THR A 114 11.24 103.20 33.76
CA THR A 114 12.55 103.31 33.11
C THR A 114 13.63 102.58 33.92
N THR A 115 14.24 101.57 33.31
CA THR A 115 15.31 100.76 33.93
C THR A 115 16.66 101.08 33.29
N ASP A 116 17.60 101.59 34.08
CA ASP A 116 19.00 101.85 33.71
C ASP A 116 19.88 100.65 34.08
N VAL A 117 20.61 100.05 33.13
CA VAL A 117 21.51 98.91 33.39
C VAL A 117 22.94 99.23 32.94
N THR A 118 23.89 99.33 33.88
CA THR A 118 25.31 99.56 33.53
C THR A 118 26.01 98.26 33.15
N SER A 119 26.46 98.12 31.90
CA SER A 119 26.87 96.85 31.30
C SER A 119 28.29 96.35 31.62
N THR A 120 28.58 96.11 32.91
CA THR A 120 29.66 95.20 33.33
C THR A 120 29.17 94.20 34.38
N PRO A 121 29.33 92.87 34.17
CA PRO A 121 29.89 92.20 32.99
C PRO A 121 29.01 92.28 31.74
N VAL A 122 29.59 92.00 30.57
CA VAL A 122 28.88 91.88 29.29
C VAL A 122 28.09 90.57 29.22
N ASN A 123 26.95 90.55 28.51
CA ASN A 123 26.00 89.41 28.42
C ASN A 123 25.38 88.95 29.75
N THR A 124 25.24 89.84 30.74
CA THR A 124 24.45 89.57 31.96
C THR A 124 23.15 90.39 31.97
N ASP A 125 22.08 89.83 32.53
CA ASP A 125 20.80 90.51 32.68
C ASP A 125 20.78 91.44 33.90
N GLY A 126 20.56 92.73 33.65
CA GLY A 126 20.18 93.68 34.69
C GLY A 126 18.66 93.84 34.71
N TYR A 127 18.05 93.76 35.88
CA TYR A 127 16.59 93.81 36.00
C TYR A 127 16.08 94.48 37.27
N ALA A 128 14.88 95.02 37.15
CA ALA A 128 14.02 95.42 38.25
C ALA A 128 12.83 94.46 38.35
N SER A 129 12.47 94.10 39.57
CA SER A 129 11.26 93.33 39.86
C SER A 129 10.28 94.18 40.67
N PHE A 130 9.01 94.10 40.29
CA PHE A 130 7.91 94.84 40.88
C PHE A 130 6.83 93.89 41.34
N SER A 131 6.48 93.94 42.63
CA SER A 131 5.27 93.29 43.13
C SER A 131 4.14 94.31 43.19
N PHE A 132 3.03 93.97 42.53
CA PHE A 132 1.78 94.72 42.54
C PHE A 132 0.84 94.03 43.52
N GLN A 133 0.36 94.77 44.51
CA GLN A 133 -0.60 94.28 45.49
C GLN A 133 -1.85 95.14 45.44
N PHE A 134 -2.97 94.54 45.07
CA PHE A 134 -4.27 95.20 45.12
C PHE A 134 -4.71 95.32 46.59
N VAL A 135 -5.11 96.51 47.00
CA VAL A 135 -5.56 96.81 48.36
C VAL A 135 -6.87 97.60 48.35
N THR A 136 -7.65 97.50 49.43
CA THR A 136 -8.87 98.30 49.60
C THR A 136 -8.50 99.80 49.62
N PRO A 137 -9.13 100.67 48.80
CA PRO A 137 -8.73 102.07 48.64
C PRO A 137 -8.47 102.83 49.94
N GLY A 138 -7.35 103.55 50.00
CA GLY A 138 -6.90 104.29 51.19
C GLY A 138 -6.34 103.44 52.33
N THR A 139 -6.39 102.12 52.27
CA THR A 139 -5.87 101.19 53.29
C THR A 139 -4.81 100.27 52.71
N SER A 140 -4.00 99.61 53.55
CA SER A 140 -3.01 98.62 53.10
C SER A 140 -3.51 97.17 53.24
N THR A 141 -4.83 96.96 53.31
CA THR A 141 -5.45 95.62 53.41
C THR A 141 -5.58 95.01 52.02
N VAL A 142 -5.00 93.83 51.81
CA VAL A 142 -5.03 93.14 50.50
C VAL A 142 -6.45 92.78 50.10
N GLN A 143 -6.84 93.15 48.88
CA GLN A 143 -8.13 92.83 48.28
C GLN A 143 -7.94 92.59 46.78
N ALA A 144 -8.07 91.35 46.33
CA ALA A 144 -7.83 90.97 44.94
C ALA A 144 -8.67 91.77 43.93
N ALA A 145 -8.15 91.94 42.72
CA ALA A 145 -8.95 92.40 41.60
C ALA A 145 -9.93 91.29 41.21
N ASP A 146 -11.22 91.60 41.12
CA ASP A 146 -12.26 90.61 40.79
C ASP A 146 -12.33 90.41 39.26
N GLY A 147 -12.26 89.16 38.80
CA GLY A 147 -12.31 88.79 37.39
C GLY A 147 -10.96 88.37 36.79
N THR A 148 -10.92 88.28 35.46
CA THR A 148 -9.72 87.87 34.71
C THR A 148 -8.99 89.09 34.17
N VAL A 149 -7.81 89.38 34.71
CA VAL A 149 -6.94 90.47 34.24
C VAL A 149 -6.00 89.93 33.15
N PHE A 150 -6.07 90.56 31.98
CA PHE A 150 -5.16 90.39 30.86
C PHE A 150 -4.09 91.47 30.96
N ILE A 151 -2.84 91.08 31.11
CA ILE A 151 -1.70 92.00 31.08
C ILE A 151 -0.97 91.79 29.76
N THR A 152 -0.76 92.85 28.99
CA THR A 152 -0.04 92.80 27.71
C THR A 152 1.20 93.67 27.77
N ALA A 153 2.37 93.10 27.48
CA ALA A 153 3.62 93.83 27.34
C ALA A 153 3.71 94.42 25.92
N PHE A 154 4.17 95.67 25.84
CA PHE A 154 4.36 96.42 24.61
C PHE A 154 5.84 96.77 24.44
N ASP A 155 6.40 96.17 23.40
CA ASP A 155 7.80 96.24 22.94
C ASP A 155 8.91 95.91 23.94
N VAL A 156 10.03 95.51 23.35
CA VAL A 156 11.30 95.17 23.98
C VAL A 156 12.40 95.45 22.96
N ASP A 157 12.94 96.66 23.00
CA ASP A 157 13.85 97.16 21.98
C ASP A 157 15.28 96.58 22.05
N GLY A 158 16.06 96.93 21.04
CA GLY A 158 17.51 96.75 21.03
C GLY A 158 18.14 97.68 19.98
N ASP A 159 19.19 98.41 20.38
CA ASP A 159 19.84 99.54 19.67
C ASP A 159 20.58 99.18 18.35
N GLY A 160 19.96 98.36 17.50
CA GLY A 160 20.59 97.81 16.32
C GLY A 160 21.88 97.03 16.66
N ALA A 161 22.72 96.83 15.64
CA ALA A 161 23.92 96.01 15.77
C ALA A 161 25.07 96.66 16.56
N THR A 162 24.93 97.90 17.06
CA THR A 162 26.08 98.71 17.53
C THR A 162 26.23 98.85 19.04
N ASN A 163 25.15 98.98 19.84
CA ASN A 163 25.27 99.12 21.31
C ASN A 163 24.82 97.87 22.11
N GLY A 164 24.14 96.91 21.48
CA GLY A 164 24.02 95.53 21.96
C GLY A 164 23.16 95.26 23.19
N LEU A 165 22.64 96.28 23.89
CA LEU A 165 21.60 96.11 24.92
C LEU A 165 20.32 95.54 24.29
N ARG A 166 19.60 94.70 25.04
CA ARG A 166 18.33 94.09 24.63
C ARG A 166 17.34 94.16 25.78
N GLU A 167 16.25 94.91 25.65
CA GLU A 167 15.20 94.98 26.67
C GLU A 167 14.50 93.64 26.87
N PHE A 168 13.80 93.45 27.99
CA PHE A 168 12.87 92.35 28.12
C PHE A 168 11.80 92.60 29.19
N ASN A 169 10.66 91.95 28.97
CA ASN A 169 9.55 91.87 29.92
C ASN A 169 9.25 90.40 30.22
N GLU A 170 9.13 90.06 31.51
CA GLU A 170 8.80 88.70 32.00
C GLU A 170 7.58 88.74 32.92
N PHE A 171 6.66 87.78 32.71
CA PHE A 171 5.45 87.59 33.52
C PHE A 171 5.65 86.44 34.51
N ASP A 172 5.37 86.70 35.79
CA ASP A 172 5.47 85.68 36.84
C ASP A 172 4.09 85.13 37.23
N GLY A 173 3.91 83.81 37.09
CA GLY A 173 2.78 83.10 37.69
C GLY A 173 1.50 82.99 36.87
N ALA A 174 1.48 83.48 35.62
CA ALA A 174 0.29 83.57 34.77
C ALA A 174 0.14 82.47 33.70
N ALA A 175 -1.07 82.37 33.14
CA ALA A 175 -1.35 81.55 31.96
C ALA A 175 -1.10 82.34 30.66
N ARG A 176 -0.46 81.68 29.67
CA ARG A 176 -0.12 82.26 28.36
C ARG A 176 -1.31 82.13 27.40
N THR A 177 -1.89 83.25 26.95
CA THR A 177 -3.21 83.23 26.29
C THR A 177 -3.36 84.08 25.02
N GLY A 178 -2.40 84.95 24.69
CA GLY A 178 -2.47 85.82 23.51
C GLY A 178 -1.17 85.84 22.72
N LEU A 179 -1.06 84.98 21.72
CA LEU A 179 0.07 84.88 20.80
C LEU A 179 -0.47 84.82 19.38
N ALA A 180 0.13 85.58 18.47
CA ALA A 180 0.03 85.26 17.05
C ALA A 180 0.91 84.03 16.75
N ALA A 181 0.58 83.27 15.70
CA ALA A 181 1.40 82.14 15.26
C ALA A 181 2.84 82.55 14.84
N THR A 182 3.07 83.84 14.63
CA THR A 182 4.35 84.47 14.29
C THR A 182 5.11 85.04 15.51
N THR A 183 4.52 85.03 16.71
CA THR A 183 5.16 85.52 17.95
C THR A 183 6.21 84.53 18.44
N ASN A 184 7.50 84.84 18.20
CA ASN A 184 8.61 84.05 18.73
C ASN A 184 8.88 84.38 20.21
N LEU A 185 9.02 83.37 21.08
CA LEU A 185 9.70 83.56 22.37
C LEU A 185 11.21 83.44 22.21
N ASP A 186 11.95 84.04 23.15
CA ASP A 186 13.37 83.75 23.30
C ASP A 186 13.55 82.41 24.03
N PRO A 187 14.35 81.44 23.54
CA PRO A 187 14.57 80.15 24.20
C PRO A 187 15.48 80.24 25.46
N ILE A 188 15.72 81.44 25.98
CA ILE A 188 16.55 81.68 27.17
C ILE A 188 15.72 81.36 28.42
N THR A 189 16.35 80.75 29.42
CA THR A 189 15.72 80.45 30.72
C THR A 189 15.24 81.75 31.41
N PRO A 190 13.99 81.82 31.89
CA PRO A 190 13.49 82.94 32.69
C PRO A 190 14.37 83.22 33.92
N ILE A 191 14.48 84.48 34.32
CA ILE A 191 15.51 84.94 35.28
C ILE A 191 15.41 84.24 36.64
N ASN A 192 14.19 83.89 37.04
CA ASN A 192 13.97 82.92 38.11
C ASN A 192 13.38 81.63 37.52
N ALA A 193 14.22 80.62 37.30
CA ALA A 193 13.79 79.31 36.80
C ALA A 193 13.02 78.44 37.83
N GLY A 194 12.91 78.89 39.09
CA GLY A 194 12.62 78.03 40.24
C GLY A 194 11.17 77.96 40.76
N ALA A 195 10.15 78.45 40.03
CA ALA A 195 8.75 78.36 40.46
C ALA A 195 7.88 77.60 39.47
N ALA A 196 6.88 76.87 39.98
CA ALA A 196 6.11 75.85 39.25
C ALA A 196 5.09 76.37 38.21
N ASN A 197 5.07 77.67 37.90
CA ASN A 197 4.15 78.29 36.95
C ASN A 197 4.87 78.70 35.66
N ALA A 198 4.15 78.74 34.55
CA ALA A 198 4.72 78.99 33.22
C ALA A 198 5.21 80.45 33.05
N ARG A 199 6.47 80.71 33.41
CA ARG A 199 7.18 81.97 33.15
C ARG A 199 7.63 82.03 31.69
N TYR A 200 7.45 83.19 31.05
CA TYR A 200 7.91 83.43 29.68
C TYR A 200 8.34 84.89 29.50
N ARG A 201 9.37 85.06 28.67
CA ARG A 201 10.02 86.32 28.35
C ARG A 201 9.71 86.70 26.90
N SER A 202 9.33 87.96 26.65
CA SER A 202 9.16 88.47 25.28
C SER A 202 10.51 88.56 24.56
N ARG A 203 10.51 88.36 23.23
CA ARG A 203 11.73 88.33 22.41
C ARG A 203 11.97 89.69 21.76
N THR A 204 13.20 90.19 21.84
CA THR A 204 13.61 91.46 21.23
C THR A 204 13.70 91.40 19.71
N SER A 205 13.35 92.51 19.05
CA SER A 205 13.63 92.75 17.63
C SER A 205 14.69 93.85 17.46
N ALA A 206 15.85 93.51 16.91
CA ALA A 206 17.02 94.39 16.82
C ALA A 206 16.95 95.47 15.72
N ALA A 207 15.74 95.88 15.30
CA ALA A 207 15.53 96.73 14.12
C ALA A 207 14.41 97.78 14.28
N LEU A 208 13.93 98.01 15.50
CA LEU A 208 12.85 98.96 15.80
C LEU A 208 13.35 100.04 16.77
N ALA A 209 12.75 101.23 16.69
CA ALA A 209 13.07 102.36 17.56
C ALA A 209 11.77 102.92 18.17
N GLY A 210 11.61 102.75 19.48
CA GLY A 210 10.40 103.13 20.21
C GLY A 210 9.26 102.10 20.13
N ILE A 211 8.31 102.22 21.06
CA ILE A 211 7.31 101.20 21.40
C ILE A 211 6.38 100.81 20.22
N SER A 212 6.49 99.56 19.78
CA SER A 212 5.70 98.93 18.72
C SER A 212 4.39 98.29 19.23
N THR A 213 3.33 98.44 18.44
CA THR A 213 2.02 97.79 18.66
C THR A 213 1.74 96.62 17.68
N ALA A 214 2.77 96.06 17.03
CA ALA A 214 2.63 94.92 16.13
C ALA A 214 2.51 93.57 16.87
N ASP A 215 1.68 92.65 16.37
CA ASP A 215 1.36 91.39 17.07
C ASP A 215 2.51 90.38 17.16
N THR A 216 3.54 90.52 16.32
CA THR A 216 4.79 89.75 16.45
C THR A 216 5.58 90.11 17.71
N ASN A 217 5.37 91.31 18.26
CA ASN A 217 6.19 91.92 19.31
C ASN A 217 5.44 92.06 20.65
N LYS A 218 4.17 91.63 20.70
CA LYS A 218 3.36 91.60 21.91
C LYS A 218 3.41 90.22 22.58
N ALA A 219 3.25 90.22 23.89
CA ALA A 219 2.92 89.01 24.65
C ALA A 219 1.87 89.35 25.71
N SER A 220 0.77 88.58 25.74
CA SER A 220 -0.29 88.72 26.74
C SER A 220 -0.29 87.57 27.74
N ALA A 221 -0.59 87.89 28.98
CA ALA A 221 -0.66 87.00 30.14
C ALA A 221 -2.00 87.14 30.85
N VAL A 222 -2.57 86.03 31.31
CA VAL A 222 -3.83 86.00 32.06
C VAL A 222 -3.60 85.66 33.52
N TYR A 223 -4.13 86.53 34.38
CA TYR A 223 -4.21 86.38 35.81
C TYR A 223 -5.69 86.34 36.22
N THR A 224 -6.11 85.29 36.93
CA THR A 224 -7.49 85.14 37.39
C THR A 224 -7.58 85.49 38.87
N ASN A 225 -8.41 86.48 39.20
CA ASN A 225 -8.60 87.05 40.54
C ASN A 225 -7.27 87.39 41.28
N PRO A 226 -6.33 88.16 40.68
CA PRO A 226 -5.04 88.41 41.30
C PRO A 226 -5.14 89.26 42.58
N GLY A 227 -4.70 88.70 43.71
CA GLY A 227 -4.42 89.44 44.95
C GLY A 227 -3.11 90.21 44.88
N THR A 228 -2.09 89.53 44.36
CA THR A 228 -0.77 90.07 44.03
C THR A 228 -0.29 89.47 42.72
N PHE A 229 0.47 90.22 41.93
CA PHE A 229 1.24 89.68 40.81
C PHE A 229 2.62 90.34 40.76
N THR A 230 3.56 89.72 40.04
CA THR A 230 4.92 90.24 39.88
C THR A 230 5.21 90.43 38.39
N LEU A 231 5.72 91.61 38.03
CA LEU A 231 6.29 91.89 36.72
C LEU A 231 7.79 92.09 36.88
N ILE A 232 8.55 91.71 35.85
CA ILE A 232 9.99 91.92 35.78
C ILE A 232 10.29 92.67 34.49
N THR A 233 11.04 93.76 34.61
CA THR A 233 11.55 94.57 33.49
C THR A 233 13.07 94.60 33.56
N GLY A 234 13.74 94.68 32.41
CA GLY A 234 15.19 94.76 32.42
C GLY A 234 15.81 94.84 31.04
N SER A 235 17.12 94.73 31.00
CA SER A 235 17.87 94.56 29.76
C SER A 235 19.07 93.63 29.92
N THR A 236 19.36 92.85 28.87
CA THR A 236 20.59 92.08 28.77
C THR A 236 21.72 92.99 28.31
N ALA A 237 22.81 93.05 29.08
CA ALA A 237 24.02 93.77 28.70
C ALA A 237 24.59 93.24 27.37
N GLY A 238 24.86 94.13 26.42
CA GLY A 238 25.54 93.79 25.16
C GLY A 238 27.02 93.51 25.32
N ALA A 239 27.74 93.41 24.20
CA ALA A 239 29.20 93.21 24.17
C ALA A 239 30.03 94.49 24.46
N GLN A 240 29.39 95.64 24.72
CA GLN A 240 30.05 96.91 25.04
C GLN A 240 29.48 97.57 26.32
N VAL A 241 30.28 98.45 26.92
CA VAL A 241 29.97 99.17 28.16
C VAL A 241 29.21 100.46 27.85
N CYS A 242 27.96 100.56 28.34
CA CYS A 242 27.18 101.80 28.38
C CYS A 242 27.27 102.44 29.78
N SER A 243 27.06 103.75 29.88
CA SER A 243 26.87 104.42 31.19
C SER A 243 26.00 105.67 31.06
N GLY A 244 25.27 106.00 32.13
CA GLY A 244 24.33 107.13 32.16
C GLY A 244 23.07 106.88 31.33
N VAL A 245 22.38 107.96 30.94
CA VAL A 245 21.05 107.96 30.28
C VAL A 245 20.98 107.13 28.99
N ALA A 246 22.10 106.79 28.37
CA ALA A 246 22.16 105.91 27.20
C ALA A 246 21.87 104.42 27.54
N CYS A 247 21.88 104.05 28.82
CA CYS A 247 21.47 102.72 29.30
C CYS A 247 19.99 102.65 29.70
N ALA A 248 19.24 103.76 29.63
CA ALA A 248 17.85 103.83 30.07
C ALA A 248 16.94 103.09 29.09
N ARG A 249 16.00 102.29 29.63
CA ARG A 249 15.10 101.41 28.86
C ARG A 249 13.68 101.50 29.39
N LEU A 250 12.73 101.90 28.53
CA LEU A 250 11.35 102.23 28.90
C LEU A 250 10.44 101.05 28.55
N ASN A 251 10.05 100.30 29.57
CA ASN A 251 9.22 99.11 29.42
C ASN A 251 7.75 99.50 29.61
N ALA A 252 6.79 98.91 28.88
CA ALA A 252 5.37 99.30 28.97
C ALA A 252 4.40 98.12 29.08
N PHE A 253 3.42 98.22 29.98
CA PHE A 253 2.34 97.24 30.15
C PHE A 253 0.95 97.87 30.14
N SER A 254 -0.01 97.23 29.46
CA SER A 254 -1.44 97.53 29.56
C SER A 254 -2.23 96.40 30.23
N PHE A 255 -3.42 96.73 30.75
CA PHE A 255 -4.20 95.87 31.65
C PHE A 255 -5.70 95.96 31.30
N GLN A 256 -6.35 94.82 31.02
CA GLN A 256 -7.76 94.73 30.59
C GLN A 256 -8.52 93.59 31.27
N ILE A 257 -9.87 93.61 31.25
CA ILE A 257 -10.73 92.56 31.81
C ILE A 257 -11.72 92.03 30.72
N SER A 258 -11.67 90.71 30.46
CA SER A 258 -12.17 89.85 29.33
C SER A 258 -13.60 90.04 28.73
N PRO A 259 -13.98 89.49 27.54
CA PRO A 259 -13.24 88.57 26.62
C PRO A 259 -13.30 88.84 25.07
N SER A 260 -12.35 88.25 24.31
CA SER A 260 -12.31 88.17 22.82
C SER A 260 -11.98 86.74 22.31
N VAL A 261 -12.28 86.41 21.03
CA VAL A 261 -12.21 85.05 20.44
C VAL A 261 -11.42 85.01 19.11
N VAL A 262 -10.75 83.87 18.83
CA VAL A 262 -10.02 83.56 17.56
C VAL A 262 -10.76 82.49 16.74
N THR A 263 -10.70 82.59 15.40
CA THR A 263 -11.36 81.68 14.44
C THR A 263 -10.36 80.72 13.74
N THR A 264 -10.69 79.43 13.65
CA THR A 264 -9.88 78.36 13.02
C THR A 264 -10.76 77.22 12.44
N SER A 265 -10.31 76.56 11.36
CA SER A 265 -10.97 75.36 10.81
C SER A 265 -10.23 74.08 11.20
N VAL A 266 -10.93 72.99 11.54
CA VAL A 266 -10.31 71.72 12.00
C VAL A 266 -10.99 70.53 11.34
N LEU A 267 -10.29 69.83 10.45
CA LEU A 267 -10.82 68.70 9.68
C LEU A 267 -10.43 67.35 10.29
N ASN A 268 -11.41 66.48 10.48
CA ASN A 268 -11.22 65.09 10.93
C ASN A 268 -11.78 64.11 9.89
N GLY A 269 -11.03 63.07 9.55
CA GLY A 269 -11.37 62.07 8.54
C GLY A 269 -11.68 60.68 9.11
N TYR A 270 -12.48 59.89 8.40
CA TYR A 270 -12.85 58.50 8.68
C TYR A 270 -12.96 57.71 7.37
N LYS A 271 -12.58 56.43 7.36
CA LYS A 271 -12.81 55.52 6.23
C LYS A 271 -13.30 54.17 6.72
N ALA A 272 -14.20 53.57 5.93
CA ALA A 272 -14.73 52.23 6.16
C ALA A 272 -14.80 51.46 4.83
N ALA A 273 -14.83 50.14 4.93
CA ALA A 273 -15.05 49.23 3.80
C ALA A 273 -16.22 48.30 4.14
N ARG A 274 -17.11 48.05 3.17
CA ARG A 274 -18.28 47.18 3.34
C ARG A 274 -18.51 46.30 2.11
N LEU A 275 -18.81 45.01 2.33
CA LEU A 275 -19.33 44.14 1.29
C LEU A 275 -20.74 44.61 0.88
N THR A 276 -20.89 45.00 -0.38
CA THR A 276 -22.11 45.63 -0.93
C THR A 276 -22.75 44.86 -2.07
N THR A 277 -22.02 43.94 -2.68
CA THR A 277 -22.59 42.87 -3.49
C THR A 277 -21.75 41.62 -3.22
N ASP A 278 -22.41 40.62 -2.68
CA ASP A 278 -21.90 39.28 -2.43
C ASP A 278 -22.42 38.42 -3.58
N VAL A 279 -21.52 37.97 -4.47
CA VAL A 279 -21.85 37.29 -5.73
C VAL A 279 -22.11 35.80 -5.49
N ASN A 280 -21.42 35.20 -4.52
CA ASN A 280 -21.57 33.78 -4.17
C ASN A 280 -22.57 33.55 -3.00
N ASN A 281 -22.97 34.63 -2.32
CA ASN A 281 -23.92 34.68 -1.21
C ASN A 281 -23.43 33.92 0.05
N ASP A 282 -22.12 33.90 0.31
CA ASP A 282 -21.49 33.22 1.46
C ASP A 282 -21.20 34.12 2.68
N GLY A 283 -21.46 35.43 2.56
CA GLY A 283 -21.28 36.43 3.62
C GLY A 283 -19.83 36.84 3.89
N ARG A 284 -18.89 36.45 3.02
CA ARG A 284 -17.46 36.80 3.10
C ARG A 284 -17.06 37.59 1.86
N VAL A 285 -15.79 38.00 1.80
CA VAL A 285 -15.23 38.67 0.62
C VAL A 285 -14.43 37.64 -0.17
N GLY A 286 -14.89 37.28 -1.36
CA GLY A 286 -14.20 36.47 -2.35
C GLY A 286 -13.82 37.28 -3.60
N THR A 287 -13.40 36.57 -4.65
CA THR A 287 -13.21 37.14 -5.99
C THR A 287 -14.57 37.55 -6.59
N ASP A 288 -14.57 38.58 -7.44
CA ASP A 288 -15.73 39.17 -8.14
C ASP A 288 -16.76 39.89 -7.24
N ASP A 289 -16.63 39.80 -5.92
CA ASP A 289 -17.45 40.56 -4.97
C ASP A 289 -17.24 42.07 -5.06
N THR A 290 -18.26 42.83 -4.66
CA THR A 290 -18.21 44.29 -4.64
C THR A 290 -18.03 44.83 -3.22
N VAL A 291 -16.84 45.35 -2.95
CA VAL A 291 -16.53 46.11 -1.74
C VAL A 291 -16.66 47.60 -2.04
N THR A 292 -17.49 48.30 -1.27
CA THR A 292 -17.58 49.77 -1.34
C THR A 292 -16.80 50.37 -0.20
N TYR A 293 -15.84 51.25 -0.53
CA TYR A 293 -15.17 52.11 0.43
C TYR A 293 -16.01 53.37 0.65
N THR A 294 -16.11 53.83 1.90
CA THR A 294 -16.75 55.09 2.26
C THR A 294 -15.73 55.95 3.00
N VAL A 295 -15.43 57.13 2.46
CA VAL A 295 -14.54 58.14 3.05
C VAL A 295 -15.41 59.30 3.55
N THR A 296 -15.22 59.72 4.79
CA THR A 296 -15.99 60.79 5.44
C THR A 296 -15.05 61.80 6.06
N TYR A 297 -15.30 63.09 5.87
CA TYR A 297 -14.61 64.18 6.59
C TYR A 297 -15.62 65.14 7.24
N ALA A 298 -15.26 65.70 8.39
CA ALA A 298 -16.04 66.68 9.13
C ALA A 298 -15.19 67.88 9.57
N ASN A 299 -15.70 69.10 9.38
CA ASN A 299 -15.09 70.31 9.93
C ASN A 299 -15.63 70.58 11.34
N THR A 300 -14.78 70.35 12.33
CA THR A 300 -15.04 70.53 13.77
C THR A 300 -14.54 71.87 14.32
N GLY A 301 -13.91 72.71 13.48
CA GLY A 301 -13.47 74.05 13.86
C GLY A 301 -14.62 75.07 13.88
N ASN A 302 -14.32 76.30 14.29
CA ASN A 302 -15.26 77.43 14.33
C ASN A 302 -15.17 78.37 13.09
N ALA A 303 -14.36 78.02 12.09
CA ALA A 303 -14.27 78.68 10.77
C ALA A 303 -14.50 77.68 9.61
N PRO A 304 -14.98 78.15 8.43
CA PRO A 304 -15.11 77.29 7.24
C PRO A 304 -13.75 76.84 6.69
N ALA A 305 -13.64 75.58 6.30
CA ALA A 305 -12.52 75.07 5.50
C ALA A 305 -12.86 75.22 4.01
N THR A 306 -12.27 76.19 3.34
CA THR A 306 -12.45 76.46 1.90
C THR A 306 -11.53 75.58 1.04
N ASN A 307 -11.94 75.31 -0.20
CA ASN A 307 -11.17 74.54 -1.20
C ASN A 307 -10.74 73.12 -0.76
N PHE A 308 -11.53 72.46 0.10
CA PHE A 308 -11.24 71.11 0.60
C PHE A 308 -11.17 70.07 -0.53
N GLN A 309 -10.12 69.24 -0.49
CA GLN A 309 -9.78 68.21 -1.48
C GLN A 309 -9.37 66.89 -0.82
N VAL A 310 -9.67 65.76 -1.48
CA VAL A 310 -9.36 64.41 -1.00
C VAL A 310 -8.87 63.52 -2.15
N THR A 311 -7.84 62.71 -1.91
CA THR A 311 -7.33 61.67 -2.82
C THR A 311 -7.43 60.28 -2.19
N ASP A 312 -7.57 59.24 -3.01
CA ASP A 312 -7.71 57.83 -2.61
C ASP A 312 -7.17 56.92 -3.73
N ALA A 313 -6.06 56.23 -3.48
CA ALA A 313 -5.44 55.31 -4.44
C ALA A 313 -5.84 53.87 -4.09
N LEU A 314 -6.52 53.19 -5.01
CA LEU A 314 -6.97 51.81 -4.82
C LEU A 314 -5.80 50.83 -4.89
N PRO A 315 -5.77 49.80 -4.00
CA PRO A 315 -4.78 48.73 -4.09
C PRO A 315 -5.05 47.82 -5.29
N ALA A 316 -4.01 47.14 -5.78
CA ALA A 316 -4.09 46.27 -6.96
C ALA A 316 -5.06 45.08 -6.81
N ASP A 317 -5.40 44.69 -5.59
CA ASP A 317 -6.37 43.63 -5.27
C ASP A 317 -7.84 43.99 -5.60
N VAL A 318 -8.13 45.25 -5.94
CA VAL A 318 -9.47 45.72 -6.35
C VAL A 318 -9.43 46.60 -7.61
N THR A 319 -10.55 46.65 -8.33
CA THR A 319 -10.75 47.51 -9.51
C THR A 319 -11.93 48.45 -9.31
N PHE A 320 -11.85 49.69 -9.78
CA PHE A 320 -12.94 50.66 -9.66
C PHE A 320 -14.16 50.25 -10.52
N LYS A 321 -15.33 50.14 -9.90
CA LYS A 321 -16.57 49.69 -10.55
C LYS A 321 -17.45 50.85 -11.07
N GLY A 322 -17.32 52.02 -10.43
CA GLY A 322 -17.98 53.27 -10.78
C GLY A 322 -19.52 53.31 -10.67
N PRO A 323 -20.13 54.51 -10.78
CA PRO A 323 -19.54 55.81 -10.48
C PRO A 323 -19.34 56.00 -8.96
N LEU A 324 -18.45 56.91 -8.55
CA LEU A 324 -18.36 57.31 -7.14
C LEU A 324 -19.48 58.29 -6.78
N THR A 325 -19.95 58.27 -5.52
CA THR A 325 -21.03 59.15 -5.04
C THR A 325 -20.51 60.10 -3.96
N VAL A 326 -20.70 61.41 -4.15
CA VAL A 326 -20.33 62.45 -3.15
C VAL A 326 -21.58 63.05 -2.52
N THR A 327 -21.58 63.18 -1.20
CA THR A 327 -22.62 63.81 -0.39
C THR A 327 -22.00 64.90 0.47
N VAL A 328 -22.43 66.15 0.35
CA VAL A 328 -21.94 67.29 1.15
C VAL A 328 -23.07 67.77 2.05
N ASN A 329 -22.84 67.89 3.35
CA ASN A 329 -23.83 68.29 4.36
C ASN A 329 -25.17 67.52 4.24
N GLY A 330 -25.09 66.20 3.98
CA GLY A 330 -26.27 65.33 3.78
C GLY A 330 -26.94 65.41 2.39
N THR A 331 -26.47 66.26 1.47
CA THR A 331 -27.01 66.40 0.11
C THR A 331 -26.10 65.76 -0.94
N VAL A 332 -26.62 64.78 -1.70
CA VAL A 332 -25.89 64.14 -2.80
C VAL A 332 -25.61 65.18 -3.89
N THR A 333 -24.34 65.41 -4.19
CA THR A 333 -23.88 66.48 -5.08
C THR A 333 -23.10 65.87 -6.24
N ALA A 334 -23.81 65.47 -7.29
CA ALA A 334 -23.21 64.78 -8.44
C ALA A 334 -22.11 65.59 -9.16
N SER A 335 -22.22 66.92 -9.18
CA SER A 335 -21.20 67.82 -9.73
C SER A 335 -19.92 67.92 -8.89
N ALA A 336 -19.93 67.45 -7.64
CA ALA A 336 -18.74 67.41 -6.79
C ALA A 336 -17.93 66.12 -6.99
N ALA A 337 -18.49 65.08 -7.61
CA ALA A 337 -17.80 63.82 -7.86
C ALA A 337 -16.81 63.94 -9.03
N ASN A 338 -15.54 63.56 -8.83
CA ASN A 338 -14.59 63.51 -9.94
C ASN A 338 -14.95 62.36 -10.90
N THR A 339 -15.50 62.71 -12.07
CA THR A 339 -15.85 61.75 -13.12
C THR A 339 -14.64 61.11 -13.82
N THR A 340 -13.43 61.65 -13.61
CA THR A 340 -12.18 61.08 -14.15
C THR A 340 -11.48 60.11 -13.19
N TYR A 341 -12.02 59.92 -11.98
CA TYR A 341 -11.43 59.01 -10.99
C TYR A 341 -11.37 57.57 -11.52
N ASN A 342 -10.20 56.95 -11.41
CA ASN A 342 -9.97 55.55 -11.76
C ASN A 342 -9.23 54.77 -10.66
N GLY A 343 -8.92 55.42 -9.53
CA GLY A 343 -8.23 54.83 -8.39
C GLY A 343 -6.75 54.53 -8.59
N THR A 344 -6.16 54.77 -9.76
CA THR A 344 -4.76 54.44 -10.07
C THR A 344 -3.98 55.67 -10.52
N THR A 345 -4.18 56.14 -11.74
CA THR A 345 -3.54 57.38 -12.25
C THR A 345 -4.31 58.64 -11.89
N GLN A 346 -5.62 58.53 -11.67
CA GLN A 346 -6.52 59.63 -11.28
C GLN A 346 -7.15 59.29 -9.93
N THR A 347 -6.56 59.81 -8.84
CA THR A 347 -6.90 59.47 -7.45
C THR A 347 -7.70 60.54 -6.71
N GLY A 348 -7.86 61.75 -7.26
CA GLY A 348 -8.68 62.80 -6.66
C GLY A 348 -10.17 62.43 -6.68
N LEU A 349 -10.83 62.48 -5.51
CA LEU A 349 -12.24 62.09 -5.36
C LEU A 349 -13.23 63.20 -5.71
N LEU A 350 -12.83 64.46 -5.55
CA LEU A 350 -13.67 65.63 -5.80
C LEU A 350 -13.28 66.32 -7.12
N ALA A 351 -14.28 66.76 -7.89
CA ALA A 351 -14.05 67.41 -9.18
C ALA A 351 -13.42 68.81 -9.06
N SER A 352 -13.70 69.50 -7.96
CA SER A 352 -13.14 70.80 -7.57
C SER A 352 -13.24 70.97 -6.04
N GLY A 353 -12.56 71.97 -5.49
CA GLY A 353 -12.48 72.15 -4.04
C GLY A 353 -13.84 72.52 -3.44
N VAL A 354 -14.24 71.81 -2.38
CA VAL A 354 -15.53 72.04 -1.69
C VAL A 354 -15.30 72.93 -0.47
N THR A 355 -16.24 73.82 -0.15
CA THR A 355 -16.20 74.56 1.12
C THR A 355 -16.99 73.82 2.19
N LEU A 356 -16.33 73.43 3.27
CA LEU A 356 -16.94 72.81 4.44
C LEU A 356 -17.14 73.87 5.54
N PRO A 357 -18.37 74.35 5.80
CA PRO A 357 -18.64 75.28 6.89
C PRO A 357 -18.30 74.65 8.25
N ALA A 358 -18.21 75.45 9.31
CA ALA A 358 -18.11 74.93 10.68
C ALA A 358 -19.28 73.97 10.97
N GLY A 359 -18.98 72.75 11.43
CA GLY A 359 -19.94 71.65 11.60
C GLY A 359 -20.32 70.89 10.32
N GLY A 360 -19.79 71.26 9.16
CA GLY A 360 -20.08 70.64 7.87
C GLY A 360 -19.38 69.29 7.65
N THR A 361 -19.94 68.47 6.77
CA THR A 361 -19.43 67.12 6.45
C THR A 361 -19.41 66.83 4.95
N VAL A 362 -18.54 65.92 4.53
CA VAL A 362 -18.57 65.31 3.19
C VAL A 362 -18.35 63.80 3.30
N VAL A 363 -19.16 63.03 2.57
CA VAL A 363 -19.14 61.56 2.51
C VAL A 363 -18.99 61.13 1.05
N ILE A 364 -18.06 60.25 0.77
CA ILE A 364 -17.68 59.80 -0.58
C ILE A 364 -17.70 58.27 -0.61
N SER A 365 -18.52 57.68 -1.48
CA SER A 365 -18.62 56.23 -1.67
C SER A 365 -17.96 55.79 -2.98
N ILE A 366 -17.03 54.84 -2.90
CA ILE A 366 -16.18 54.33 -3.99
C ILE A 366 -16.47 52.83 -4.15
N PRO A 367 -17.30 52.40 -5.13
CA PRO A 367 -17.57 50.99 -5.38
C PRO A 367 -16.39 50.33 -6.12
N THR A 368 -15.95 49.16 -5.65
CA THR A 368 -14.83 48.40 -6.24
C THR A 368 -15.16 46.91 -6.35
N THR A 369 -14.63 46.23 -7.38
CA THR A 369 -14.71 44.77 -7.55
C THR A 369 -13.40 44.13 -7.08
N VAL A 370 -13.48 43.06 -6.27
CA VAL A 370 -12.32 42.32 -5.78
C VAL A 370 -11.78 41.39 -6.88
N VAL A 371 -10.50 41.53 -7.23
CA VAL A 371 -9.83 40.73 -8.28
C VAL A 371 -8.82 39.72 -7.70
N ARG A 372 -8.67 39.69 -6.37
CA ARG A 372 -7.82 38.76 -5.64
C ARG A 372 -8.43 37.34 -5.59
N THR A 373 -7.68 36.34 -6.03
CA THR A 373 -8.08 34.92 -6.13
C THR A 373 -7.60 34.04 -4.98
N VAL A 374 -6.72 34.55 -4.11
CA VAL A 374 -6.13 33.82 -2.98
C VAL A 374 -6.46 34.48 -1.65
N ALA A 375 -6.58 33.67 -0.59
CA ALA A 375 -6.84 34.16 0.76
C ALA A 375 -5.75 35.14 1.23
N GLY A 376 -6.13 36.14 2.02
CA GLY A 376 -5.20 37.13 2.61
C GLY A 376 -5.84 38.49 2.78
N THR A 377 -5.04 39.50 3.13
CA THR A 377 -5.52 40.85 3.49
C THR A 377 -4.88 41.91 2.60
N PHE A 378 -5.66 42.90 2.18
CA PHE A 378 -5.19 44.10 1.48
C PHE A 378 -5.74 45.36 2.16
N THR A 379 -5.09 46.52 1.94
CA THR A 379 -5.40 47.78 2.64
C THR A 379 -5.60 48.94 1.68
N ASN A 380 -6.51 49.87 2.00
CA ASN A 380 -6.73 51.11 1.24
C ASN A 380 -6.81 52.34 2.15
N GLN A 381 -6.14 53.46 1.79
CA GLN A 381 -6.04 54.70 2.57
C GLN A 381 -6.47 55.92 1.74
N ALA A 382 -7.10 56.92 2.36
CA ALA A 382 -7.43 58.21 1.75
C ALA A 382 -6.62 59.33 2.40
N VAL A 383 -6.38 60.45 1.70
CA VAL A 383 -5.59 61.58 2.21
C VAL A 383 -6.25 62.91 1.83
N SER A 384 -6.29 63.87 2.75
CA SER A 384 -6.77 65.25 2.46
C SER A 384 -5.64 66.17 2.01
N GLY A 385 -5.92 67.09 1.07
CA GLY A 385 -4.92 68.00 0.49
C GLY A 385 -5.22 69.49 0.70
N THR A 386 -4.14 70.27 0.90
CA THR A 386 -4.00 71.75 0.87
C THR A 386 -5.20 72.60 1.32
N ILE A 387 -5.16 73.03 2.58
CA ILE A 387 -6.08 74.03 3.17
C ILE A 387 -5.46 75.43 3.02
N SER A 388 -6.25 76.41 2.56
CA SER A 388 -5.86 77.83 2.55
C SER A 388 -7.00 78.68 3.12
N THR A 389 -6.79 79.26 4.30
CA THR A 389 -7.74 80.08 5.07
C THR A 389 -7.01 81.31 5.59
N ASP A 390 -7.53 82.53 5.57
CA ASP A 390 -8.80 83.04 5.00
C ASP A 390 -8.59 84.54 4.70
N ASN A 391 -9.41 85.12 3.82
CA ASN A 391 -9.24 86.48 3.29
C ASN A 391 -10.47 87.35 3.60
N VAL A 392 -10.74 87.62 4.88
CA VAL A 392 -11.87 88.44 5.34
C VAL A 392 -11.47 89.35 6.51
N ASP A 393 -10.94 90.54 6.20
CA ASP A 393 -11.04 91.72 7.08
C ASP A 393 -11.72 92.86 6.33
N ALA A 394 -13.07 92.88 6.37
CA ALA A 394 -13.91 93.99 5.91
C ALA A 394 -15.41 93.80 6.27
N SER A 395 -15.77 93.59 7.53
CA SER A 395 -17.15 93.87 8.00
C SER A 395 -17.23 93.93 9.53
N ALA A 396 -17.51 95.11 10.08
CA ALA A 396 -17.68 95.32 11.52
C ALA A 396 -19.04 94.79 12.01
N THR A 397 -19.12 93.53 12.44
CA THR A 397 -20.17 93.04 13.36
C THR A 397 -19.81 91.68 13.96
N TYR A 398 -19.50 91.64 15.26
CA TYR A 398 -19.28 90.38 15.98
C TYR A 398 -20.62 89.73 16.37
N PRO A 399 -20.87 88.44 16.05
CA PRO A 399 -22.05 87.73 16.54
C PRO A 399 -21.86 87.34 18.02
N PRO A 400 -22.92 87.41 18.85
CA PRO A 400 -22.84 87.01 20.25
C PRO A 400 -22.74 85.48 20.40
N SER A 401 -21.81 85.03 21.25
CA SER A 401 -21.71 83.67 21.80
C SER A 401 -21.93 82.50 20.82
N VAL A 402 -20.88 82.10 20.09
CA VAL A 402 -20.81 80.73 19.56
C VAL A 402 -20.25 79.85 20.68
N GLY A 403 -21.14 79.13 21.36
CA GLY A 403 -20.73 78.11 22.34
C GLY A 403 -19.89 77.04 21.67
N THR A 404 -18.91 76.49 22.40
CA THR A 404 -18.17 75.29 21.98
C THR A 404 -19.16 74.20 21.58
N THR A 405 -19.00 73.62 20.39
CA THR A 405 -19.83 72.49 19.90
C THR A 405 -19.44 71.18 20.59
N THR A 406 -19.57 71.15 21.92
CA THR A 406 -19.63 69.93 22.73
C THR A 406 -20.90 69.17 22.35
N GLY A 407 -20.82 68.35 21.29
CA GLY A 407 -21.97 67.65 20.74
C GLY A 407 -21.76 66.85 19.45
N TRP A 408 -20.64 67.01 18.72
CA TRP A 408 -20.37 66.13 17.57
C TRP A 408 -19.85 64.77 18.05
N THR A 409 -20.77 63.86 18.38
CA THR A 409 -20.44 62.44 18.52
C THR A 409 -19.96 61.92 17.16
N ALA A 410 -18.78 61.32 17.13
CA ALA A 410 -18.33 60.51 15.99
C ALA A 410 -19.44 59.54 15.54
N PHE A 411 -19.48 59.22 14.25
CA PHE A 411 -20.47 58.32 13.64
C PHE A 411 -20.61 57.01 14.45
N THR A 412 -21.61 56.92 15.33
CA THR A 412 -21.88 55.72 16.14
C THR A 412 -22.58 54.63 15.33
N THR A 413 -23.13 55.00 14.18
CA THR A 413 -23.58 54.05 13.15
C THR A 413 -22.40 53.59 12.32
N ASN A 414 -21.66 52.60 12.85
CA ASN A 414 -21.06 51.61 11.95
C ASN A 414 -22.16 51.12 10.99
N LEU A 415 -21.92 51.25 9.69
CA LEU A 415 -22.80 50.61 8.70
C LEU A 415 -22.75 49.11 8.98
N SER A 416 -23.89 48.47 9.27
CA SER A 416 -23.90 47.05 9.64
C SER A 416 -23.13 46.21 8.61
N GLY A 417 -22.03 45.57 9.05
CA GLY A 417 -21.10 44.83 8.20
C GLY A 417 -19.92 45.62 7.62
N SER A 418 -19.61 46.85 8.08
CA SER A 418 -18.41 47.59 7.67
C SER A 418 -17.23 47.42 8.64
N VAL A 419 -16.01 47.33 8.11
CA VAL A 419 -14.78 47.45 8.89
C VAL A 419 -14.60 48.91 9.32
N ALA A 420 -14.49 49.13 10.63
CA ALA A 420 -14.44 50.46 11.26
C ALA A 420 -13.01 50.93 11.53
N GLN A 421 -12.76 52.25 11.46
CA GLN A 421 -11.47 52.87 11.80
C GLN A 421 -11.60 54.09 12.72
N THR A 422 -10.49 54.58 13.27
CA THR A 422 -10.49 55.73 14.18
C THR A 422 -10.41 57.05 13.41
N MET A 423 -11.12 58.08 13.89
CA MET A 423 -11.04 59.42 13.34
C MET A 423 -9.76 60.14 13.78
N THR A 424 -8.98 60.64 12.82
CA THR A 424 -7.85 61.55 13.07
C THR A 424 -7.78 62.61 11.96
N THR A 425 -6.81 63.53 12.01
CA THR A 425 -6.53 64.47 10.90
C THR A 425 -6.12 63.75 9.62
N ASP A 426 -5.49 62.58 9.75
CA ASP A 426 -5.21 61.64 8.66
C ASP A 426 -6.09 60.40 8.77
N VAL A 427 -6.61 59.92 7.64
CA VAL A 427 -7.37 58.66 7.58
C VAL A 427 -6.38 57.49 7.59
N LEU A 428 -6.55 56.52 8.50
CA LEU A 428 -5.73 55.30 8.53
C LEU A 428 -6.06 54.35 7.36
N ALA A 429 -5.23 53.33 7.15
CA ALA A 429 -5.42 52.35 6.08
C ALA A 429 -6.45 51.27 6.47
N THR A 430 -7.55 51.16 5.72
CA THR A 430 -8.64 50.20 5.97
C THR A 430 -8.34 48.84 5.37
N SER A 431 -8.27 47.79 6.20
CA SER A 431 -7.97 46.41 5.80
C SER A 431 -9.21 45.59 5.42
N VAL A 432 -9.13 44.81 4.35
CA VAL A 432 -10.14 43.84 3.89
C VAL A 432 -9.48 42.48 3.72
N THR A 433 -10.11 41.42 4.23
CA THR A 433 -9.59 40.03 4.18
C THR A 433 -10.45 39.16 3.27
N THR A 434 -9.81 38.43 2.35
CA THR A 434 -10.47 37.51 1.42
C THR A 434 -10.36 36.05 1.83
N VAL A 435 -11.33 35.25 1.38
CA VAL A 435 -11.22 33.77 1.33
C VAL A 435 -10.84 33.32 -0.07
N GLY A 436 -10.08 32.21 -0.17
CA GLY A 436 -9.73 31.58 -1.44
C GLY A 436 -10.69 30.45 -1.80
N ALA A 437 -10.73 30.08 -3.09
CA ALA A 437 -11.51 28.93 -3.55
C ALA A 437 -11.01 27.61 -2.94
N PRO A 438 -11.88 26.66 -2.56
CA PRO A 438 -11.46 25.37 -2.03
C PRO A 438 -10.82 24.46 -3.10
N GLY A 439 -9.72 23.82 -2.73
CA GLY A 439 -9.05 22.81 -3.56
C GLY A 439 -9.61 21.40 -3.36
N ILE A 440 -9.65 20.60 -4.42
CA ILE A 440 -9.85 19.14 -4.38
C ILE A 440 -8.59 18.48 -4.92
N GLY A 441 -7.99 17.56 -4.17
CA GLY A 441 -6.78 16.86 -4.53
C GLY A 441 -6.56 15.58 -3.74
N GLY A 442 -5.50 14.88 -4.12
CA GLY A 442 -5.08 13.61 -3.55
C GLY A 442 -3.92 13.05 -4.35
N VAL A 443 -3.54 11.81 -4.08
CA VAL A 443 -2.40 11.13 -4.71
C VAL A 443 -2.84 9.89 -5.48
N VAL A 444 -2.36 9.75 -6.71
CA VAL A 444 -2.33 8.46 -7.40
C VAL A 444 -1.02 7.74 -7.10
N PHE A 445 -1.12 6.51 -6.62
CA PHE A 445 0.03 5.67 -6.30
C PHE A 445 -0.15 4.23 -6.82
N GLU A 446 0.95 3.51 -6.86
CA GLU A 446 1.03 2.09 -7.18
C GLU A 446 1.32 1.29 -5.91
N ASP A 447 0.43 0.37 -5.59
CA ASP A 447 0.67 -0.74 -4.69
C ASP A 447 1.36 -1.86 -5.45
N VAL A 448 2.68 -1.70 -5.63
CA VAL A 448 3.57 -2.65 -6.33
C VAL A 448 3.50 -4.05 -5.71
N ASN A 449 3.28 -4.11 -4.40
CA ASN A 449 3.41 -5.32 -3.59
C ASN A 449 2.05 -5.87 -3.14
N TYR A 450 0.96 -5.54 -3.86
CA TYR A 450 -0.38 -5.99 -3.52
C TYR A 450 -0.47 -7.53 -3.58
N GLY A 451 -0.94 -8.14 -2.49
CA GLY A 451 -1.03 -9.61 -2.36
C GLY A 451 -2.44 -10.18 -2.50
N GLY A 452 -3.46 -9.31 -2.57
CA GLY A 452 -4.86 -9.69 -2.46
C GLY A 452 -5.54 -9.17 -1.19
N GLY A 453 -6.83 -9.45 -1.05
CA GLY A 453 -7.65 -9.03 0.08
C GLY A 453 -8.03 -7.54 0.04
N ALA A 454 -7.97 -6.86 1.18
CA ALA A 454 -8.33 -5.45 1.27
C ALA A 454 -7.28 -4.53 0.60
N GLY A 455 -7.77 -3.50 -0.10
CA GLY A 455 -6.95 -2.42 -0.62
C GLY A 455 -6.16 -1.70 0.46
N ARG A 456 -4.96 -1.22 0.12
CA ARG A 456 -4.07 -0.56 1.07
C ARG A 456 -3.86 0.90 0.72
N SER A 457 -3.95 1.77 1.72
CA SER A 457 -3.60 3.20 1.57
C SER A 457 -2.13 3.36 1.22
N ARG A 458 -1.74 4.54 0.69
CA ARG A 458 -0.36 4.81 0.26
C ARG A 458 0.67 4.48 1.36
N ALA A 459 0.37 4.80 2.62
CA ALA A 459 1.23 4.47 3.74
C ALA A 459 1.31 2.94 4.00
N GLY A 460 0.17 2.23 4.01
CA GLY A 460 0.12 0.79 4.26
C GLY A 460 0.66 -0.09 3.12
N ALA A 461 0.70 0.45 1.90
CA ALA A 461 1.29 -0.18 0.72
C ALA A 461 2.81 0.11 0.56
N ALA A 462 3.35 1.11 1.26
CA ALA A 462 4.56 1.84 0.84
C ALA A 462 4.46 2.32 -0.63
N GLY A 463 3.29 2.83 -1.00
CA GLY A 463 2.85 3.05 -2.37
C GLY A 463 3.66 4.10 -3.13
N VAL A 464 4.10 3.72 -4.34
CA VAL A 464 4.97 4.53 -5.19
C VAL A 464 4.14 5.57 -5.95
N ALA A 465 4.54 6.84 -5.86
CA ALA A 465 3.88 7.96 -6.55
C ALA A 465 3.82 7.76 -8.07
N ARG A 466 2.67 8.08 -8.69
CA ARG A 466 2.50 7.99 -10.15
C ARG A 466 2.37 9.36 -10.82
N PRO A 467 3.41 9.87 -11.51
CA PRO A 467 3.32 11.10 -12.30
C PRO A 467 2.60 10.90 -13.64
N GLY A 468 2.05 11.98 -14.18
CA GLY A 468 1.44 12.02 -15.53
C GLY A 468 0.10 11.29 -15.68
N VAL A 469 -0.46 10.76 -14.59
CA VAL A 469 -1.77 10.09 -14.60
C VAL A 469 -2.86 11.12 -14.78
N ARG A 470 -3.79 10.85 -15.71
CA ARG A 470 -4.90 11.75 -15.99
C ARG A 470 -6.03 11.57 -14.99
N VAL A 471 -6.43 12.68 -14.37
CA VAL A 471 -7.50 12.77 -13.40
C VAL A 471 -8.57 13.73 -13.92
N GLU A 472 -9.84 13.37 -13.75
CA GLU A 472 -11.02 14.08 -14.24
C GLU A 472 -11.89 14.53 -13.05
N LEU A 473 -12.49 15.72 -13.14
CA LEU A 473 -13.42 16.26 -12.17
C LEU A 473 -14.82 16.39 -12.80
N TYR A 474 -15.82 15.91 -12.09
CA TYR A 474 -17.24 16.00 -12.44
C TYR A 474 -18.03 16.63 -11.30
N THR A 475 -19.14 17.31 -11.61
CA THR A 475 -20.13 17.71 -10.59
C THR A 475 -20.79 16.47 -9.98
N ALA A 476 -21.45 16.61 -8.83
CA ALA A 476 -22.27 15.53 -8.26
C ALA A 476 -23.39 15.02 -9.19
N ALA A 477 -23.83 15.84 -10.16
CA ALA A 477 -24.80 15.43 -11.19
C ALA A 477 -24.14 14.71 -12.40
N GLY A 478 -22.82 14.53 -12.39
CA GLY A 478 -22.05 13.85 -13.43
C GLY A 478 -21.66 14.71 -14.64
N ALA A 479 -21.91 16.02 -14.63
CA ALA A 479 -21.41 16.90 -15.69
C ALA A 479 -19.89 17.11 -15.57
N PHE A 480 -19.15 17.03 -16.68
CA PHE A 480 -17.70 17.24 -16.68
C PHE A 480 -17.35 18.70 -16.31
N VAL A 481 -16.31 18.87 -15.50
CA VAL A 481 -15.83 20.19 -15.03
C VAL A 481 -14.44 20.48 -15.59
N ALA A 482 -13.48 19.58 -15.36
CA ALA A 482 -12.09 19.77 -15.74
C ALA A 482 -11.33 18.43 -15.79
N ALA A 483 -10.12 18.44 -16.34
CA ALA A 483 -9.15 17.36 -16.15
C ALA A 483 -7.75 17.95 -15.89
N THR A 484 -6.92 17.19 -15.19
CA THR A 484 -5.53 17.52 -14.87
C THR A 484 -4.66 16.26 -14.94
N THR A 485 -3.35 16.40 -14.76
CA THR A 485 -2.41 15.28 -14.62
C THR A 485 -1.68 15.35 -13.29
N THR A 486 -1.34 14.20 -12.73
CA THR A 486 -0.54 14.14 -11.49
C THR A 486 0.89 14.64 -11.67
N ASP A 487 1.43 15.26 -10.61
CA ASP A 487 2.81 15.76 -10.54
C ASP A 487 3.84 14.64 -10.25
N ALA A 488 5.11 15.02 -10.08
CA ALA A 488 6.21 14.11 -9.73
C ALA A 488 5.96 13.30 -8.42
N ASN A 489 5.14 13.81 -7.51
CA ASN A 489 4.78 13.17 -6.24
C ASN A 489 3.48 12.35 -6.33
N GLY A 490 2.93 12.21 -7.53
CA GLY A 490 1.64 11.57 -7.80
C GLY A 490 0.44 12.42 -7.39
N ALA A 491 0.66 13.66 -6.96
CA ALA A 491 -0.40 14.54 -6.46
C ALA A 491 -1.14 15.23 -7.61
N TYR A 492 -2.45 15.39 -7.48
CA TYR A 492 -3.26 16.22 -8.35
C TYR A 492 -4.04 17.25 -7.52
N THR A 493 -4.45 18.35 -8.16
CA THR A 493 -5.32 19.36 -7.53
C THR A 493 -6.19 20.05 -8.57
N PHE A 494 -7.44 20.29 -8.22
CA PHE A 494 -8.40 21.15 -8.90
C PHE A 494 -8.74 22.34 -7.98
N GLN A 495 -8.83 23.54 -8.54
CA GLN A 495 -9.43 24.70 -7.88
C GLN A 495 -10.90 24.78 -8.29
N THR A 496 -11.81 24.84 -7.33
CA THR A 496 -13.26 24.81 -7.62
C THR A 496 -14.07 25.56 -6.56
N ALA A 497 -15.36 25.78 -6.81
CA ALA A 497 -16.27 26.35 -5.83
C ALA A 497 -16.61 25.32 -4.73
N ALA A 498 -17.18 25.76 -3.60
CA ALA A 498 -17.79 24.82 -2.66
C ALA A 498 -18.91 24.01 -3.33
N GLY A 499 -18.99 22.73 -3.02
CA GLY A 499 -19.98 21.84 -3.62
C GLY A 499 -19.55 20.38 -3.56
N SER A 500 -20.43 19.49 -4.00
CA SER A 500 -20.14 18.06 -4.12
C SER A 500 -19.72 17.71 -5.54
N TYR A 501 -18.68 16.90 -5.65
CA TYR A 501 -18.00 16.52 -6.87
C TYR A 501 -17.69 15.02 -6.88
N VAL A 502 -17.42 14.50 -8.06
CA VAL A 502 -16.85 13.17 -8.26
C VAL A 502 -15.54 13.33 -9.02
N VAL A 503 -14.45 12.84 -8.44
CA VAL A 503 -13.17 12.72 -9.14
C VAL A 503 -13.09 11.34 -9.77
N ARG A 504 -12.47 11.23 -10.95
CA ARG A 504 -12.15 9.96 -11.61
C ARG A 504 -10.69 9.92 -12.01
N VAL A 505 -10.00 8.82 -11.72
CA VAL A 505 -8.69 8.48 -12.31
C VAL A 505 -8.93 7.64 -13.56
N VAL A 506 -8.21 7.94 -14.65
CA VAL A 506 -8.28 7.15 -15.90
C VAL A 506 -7.21 6.07 -15.86
N ASN A 507 -7.62 4.82 -15.66
CA ASN A 507 -6.72 3.72 -15.30
C ASN A 507 -5.68 3.41 -16.39
N SER A 508 -6.05 3.57 -17.67
CA SER A 508 -5.15 3.37 -18.81
C SER A 508 -4.02 4.42 -18.91
N THR A 509 -4.05 5.46 -18.06
CA THR A 509 -2.96 6.44 -17.91
C THR A 509 -2.08 6.18 -16.68
N VAL A 510 -2.41 5.17 -15.87
CA VAL A 510 -1.59 4.73 -14.74
C VAL A 510 -0.47 3.83 -15.26
N THR A 511 0.78 4.28 -15.06
CA THR A 511 2.01 3.56 -15.43
C THR A 511 2.59 2.79 -14.24
N SER A 512 3.50 1.83 -14.46
CA SER A 512 4.20 1.09 -13.38
C SER A 512 5.56 1.71 -13.02
N SER A 513 6.08 1.44 -11.82
CA SER A 513 7.37 1.90 -11.28
C SER A 513 8.46 0.87 -11.49
N ARG A 514 8.07 -0.39 -11.69
CA ARG A 514 8.96 -1.44 -12.19
C ARG A 514 9.43 -1.02 -13.58
N ALA A 515 10.70 -1.32 -13.91
CA ALA A 515 11.23 -1.01 -15.22
C ALA A 515 10.51 -1.85 -16.28
N LEU A 516 10.35 -1.29 -17.49
CA LEU A 516 9.82 -2.04 -18.63
C LEU A 516 10.92 -2.91 -19.24
N ASN A 517 10.55 -4.13 -19.62
CA ASN A 517 11.37 -4.99 -20.48
C ASN A 517 11.52 -4.37 -21.88
N ALA A 518 12.63 -4.66 -22.56
CA ALA A 518 12.91 -4.05 -23.87
C ALA A 518 11.86 -4.46 -24.92
N GLY A 519 11.23 -3.48 -25.57
CA GLY A 519 10.17 -3.71 -26.55
C GLY A 519 8.79 -4.06 -25.95
N ALA A 520 8.63 -3.97 -24.63
CA ALA A 520 7.37 -4.23 -23.95
C ALA A 520 6.21 -3.33 -24.42
N THR A 521 4.99 -3.89 -24.44
CA THR A 521 3.75 -3.11 -24.57
C THR A 521 3.39 -2.41 -23.26
N THR A 522 2.63 -1.31 -23.33
CA THR A 522 2.22 -0.55 -22.14
C THR A 522 1.34 -1.41 -21.21
N PRO A 523 1.74 -1.64 -19.95
CA PRO A 523 0.94 -2.37 -18.97
C PRO A 523 -0.35 -1.63 -18.60
N LEU A 524 -1.40 -2.36 -18.21
CA LEU A 524 -2.65 -1.78 -17.71
C LEU A 524 -2.86 -2.11 -16.23
N ALA A 525 -2.96 -1.07 -15.41
CA ALA A 525 -3.17 -1.18 -13.97
C ALA A 525 -4.63 -1.52 -13.62
N VAL A 526 -4.86 -2.06 -12.42
CA VAL A 526 -6.17 -2.28 -11.79
C VAL A 526 -6.21 -1.48 -10.48
N GLN A 527 -7.33 -0.80 -10.18
CA GLN A 527 -7.48 -0.12 -8.89
C GLN A 527 -7.52 -1.16 -7.77
N THR A 528 -6.68 -1.00 -6.75
CA THR A 528 -6.70 -1.79 -5.51
C THR A 528 -7.22 -0.98 -4.33
N PHE A 529 -7.02 0.34 -4.32
CA PHE A 529 -7.44 1.22 -3.23
C PHE A 529 -8.04 2.51 -3.78
N ARG A 530 -8.94 3.12 -3.01
CA ARG A 530 -9.30 4.53 -3.15
C ARG A 530 -9.75 5.11 -1.82
N THR A 531 -9.99 6.41 -1.81
CA THR A 531 -10.80 7.10 -0.82
C THR A 531 -12.09 7.62 -1.45
N SER A 532 -13.13 7.79 -0.65
CA SER A 532 -14.41 8.40 -1.07
C SER A 532 -15.15 8.93 0.14
N GLY A 533 -15.82 10.08 0.00
CA GLY A 533 -16.50 10.76 1.11
C GLY A 533 -15.56 11.28 2.21
N GLY A 534 -14.25 11.36 1.94
CA GLY A 534 -13.23 11.72 2.93
C GLY A 534 -12.71 10.55 3.78
N ALA A 535 -13.02 9.30 3.42
CA ALA A 535 -12.54 8.10 4.12
C ALA A 535 -11.97 7.05 3.15
N ASP A 536 -11.12 6.17 3.67
CA ASP A 536 -10.58 5.00 2.95
C ASP A 536 -11.70 4.02 2.56
N ASP A 537 -11.75 3.62 1.28
CA ASP A 537 -12.68 2.62 0.75
C ASP A 537 -11.88 1.43 0.20
N VAL A 538 -11.35 0.65 1.15
CA VAL A 538 -10.46 -0.52 0.91
C VAL A 538 -11.16 -1.70 0.21
N ASN A 539 -12.48 -1.63 -0.01
CA ASN A 539 -13.28 -2.71 -0.61
C ASN A 539 -13.68 -2.41 -2.06
N ARG A 540 -12.79 -1.75 -2.80
CA ARG A 540 -12.98 -1.29 -4.19
C ARG A 540 -11.92 -1.83 -5.16
N VAL A 541 -11.41 -3.03 -4.89
CA VAL A 541 -10.49 -3.72 -5.78
C VAL A 541 -11.24 -4.01 -7.10
N GLY A 542 -10.66 -3.59 -8.22
CA GLY A 542 -11.29 -3.64 -9.55
C GLY A 542 -12.23 -2.48 -9.90
N GLY A 543 -12.53 -1.56 -8.97
CA GLY A 543 -13.34 -0.36 -9.23
C GLY A 543 -14.86 -0.52 -9.07
N GLU A 544 -15.63 0.36 -9.70
CA GLU A 544 -17.09 0.36 -9.65
C GLU A 544 -17.74 -0.88 -10.27
N ASN A 545 -17.21 -1.43 -11.35
CA ASN A 545 -17.70 -2.69 -11.91
C ASN A 545 -16.54 -3.53 -12.45
N PRO A 546 -15.89 -4.36 -11.60
CA PRO A 546 -14.75 -5.18 -12.02
C PRO A 546 -15.04 -6.11 -13.22
N GLN A 547 -16.32 -6.40 -13.50
CA GLN A 547 -16.75 -7.17 -14.67
C GLN A 547 -16.61 -6.43 -16.02
N LEU A 548 -16.32 -5.12 -16.02
CA LEU A 548 -16.06 -4.30 -17.21
C LEU A 548 -14.62 -3.73 -17.21
N VAL A 549 -14.18 -3.15 -18.32
CA VAL A 549 -12.91 -2.38 -18.37
C VAL A 549 -13.15 -0.91 -18.00
N ASP A 550 -12.10 -0.20 -17.58
CA ASP A 550 -12.21 1.26 -17.43
C ASP A 550 -12.50 1.96 -18.76
N ALA A 551 -13.42 2.92 -18.72
CA ALA A 551 -13.77 3.73 -19.87
C ALA A 551 -12.57 4.57 -20.36
N ALA A 552 -12.60 5.02 -21.61
CA ALA A 552 -11.55 5.87 -22.15
C ALA A 552 -11.41 7.20 -21.37
N ALA A 553 -10.30 7.90 -21.62
CA ALA A 553 -10.13 9.29 -21.21
C ALA A 553 -11.21 10.17 -21.85
N ASN A 554 -11.97 10.89 -21.03
CA ASN A 554 -13.01 11.81 -21.49
C ASN A 554 -12.40 13.07 -22.10
N THR A 555 -12.15 13.04 -23.41
CA THR A 555 -11.62 14.17 -24.20
C THR A 555 -12.71 15.02 -24.84
N SER A 556 -13.98 14.60 -24.76
CA SER A 556 -15.15 15.24 -25.37
C SER A 556 -16.04 16.02 -24.37
N SER A 557 -15.61 16.13 -23.11
CA SER A 557 -16.38 16.73 -22.01
C SER A 557 -17.75 16.07 -21.77
N ALA A 558 -17.86 14.76 -22.06
CA ALA A 558 -19.07 13.98 -21.87
C ALA A 558 -19.46 13.83 -20.39
N ALA A 559 -20.73 13.54 -20.09
CA ALA A 559 -21.17 13.31 -18.72
C ALA A 559 -20.71 11.93 -18.21
N LEU A 560 -20.35 11.84 -16.91
CA LEU A 560 -19.76 10.64 -16.29
C LEU A 560 -20.60 9.37 -16.51
N ASN A 561 -21.93 9.49 -16.44
CA ASN A 561 -22.84 8.36 -16.67
C ASN A 561 -22.80 7.83 -18.11
N THR A 562 -22.47 8.67 -19.11
CA THR A 562 -22.36 8.25 -20.53
C THR A 562 -21.07 7.48 -20.83
N LEU A 563 -20.10 7.47 -19.91
CA LEU A 563 -18.88 6.65 -20.00
C LEU A 563 -19.14 5.19 -19.58
N ASN A 564 -20.24 4.95 -18.87
CA ASN A 564 -20.71 3.61 -18.53
C ASN A 564 -21.52 3.05 -19.71
N THR A 565 -21.05 1.93 -20.26
CA THR A 565 -21.69 1.22 -21.37
C THR A 565 -21.88 -0.25 -21.00
N SER A 566 -22.29 -1.11 -21.94
CA SER A 566 -22.30 -2.56 -21.74
C SER A 566 -20.91 -3.20 -21.64
N THR A 567 -19.84 -2.49 -22.02
CA THR A 567 -18.46 -3.01 -22.03
C THR A 567 -17.48 -2.20 -21.18
N THR A 568 -17.82 -0.94 -20.85
CA THR A 568 -16.97 -0.01 -20.08
C THR A 568 -17.68 0.51 -18.84
N ALA A 569 -16.93 0.79 -17.78
CA ALA A 569 -17.39 1.60 -16.65
C ALA A 569 -16.34 2.64 -16.27
N ALA A 570 -16.75 3.75 -15.67
CA ALA A 570 -15.86 4.63 -14.94
C ALA A 570 -15.41 3.93 -13.64
N GLN A 571 -14.26 3.25 -13.67
CA GLN A 571 -13.89 2.32 -12.59
C GLN A 571 -13.43 3.03 -11.31
N SER A 572 -12.51 3.99 -11.48
CA SER A 572 -11.79 4.59 -10.36
C SER A 572 -12.34 5.96 -10.05
N VAL A 573 -13.56 6.01 -9.52
CA VAL A 573 -14.22 7.24 -9.08
C VAL A 573 -14.08 7.44 -7.57
N GLY A 574 -14.23 8.66 -7.07
CA GLY A 574 -14.29 8.98 -5.65
C GLY A 574 -15.14 10.24 -5.43
N ALA A 575 -16.13 10.15 -4.54
CA ALA A 575 -17.00 11.29 -4.21
C ALA A 575 -16.34 12.19 -3.17
N VAL A 576 -16.56 13.50 -3.25
CA VAL A 576 -15.97 14.48 -2.33
C VAL A 576 -16.87 15.72 -2.22
N THR A 577 -16.87 16.38 -1.07
CA THR A 577 -17.51 17.69 -0.88
C THR A 577 -16.45 18.72 -0.52
N ALA A 578 -16.23 19.69 -1.40
CA ALA A 578 -15.40 20.85 -1.17
C ALA A 578 -16.16 21.90 -0.35
N VAL A 579 -15.51 22.50 0.66
CA VAL A 579 -16.11 23.51 1.55
C VAL A 579 -15.16 24.70 1.67
N ASN A 580 -15.69 25.93 1.75
CA ASN A 580 -14.93 27.20 1.76
C ASN A 580 -14.00 27.42 3.00
N THR A 581 -13.67 26.37 3.75
CA THR A 581 -12.84 26.42 4.96
C THR A 581 -11.49 25.70 4.83
N ALA A 582 -11.36 24.71 3.92
CA ALA A 582 -10.11 24.00 3.67
C ALA A 582 -10.16 23.26 2.32
N ALA A 583 -8.99 23.03 1.72
CA ALA A 583 -8.86 22.10 0.60
C ALA A 583 -8.96 20.64 1.09
N VAL A 584 -9.62 19.78 0.32
CA VAL A 584 -9.61 18.32 0.54
C VAL A 584 -8.43 17.76 -0.25
N THR A 585 -7.39 17.29 0.44
CA THR A 585 -6.15 16.80 -0.19
C THR A 585 -5.91 15.30 -0.01
N THR A 586 -6.92 14.57 0.45
CA THR A 586 -6.82 13.15 0.85
C THR A 586 -7.54 12.22 -0.12
N LEU A 587 -7.88 12.67 -1.33
CA LEU A 587 -8.66 11.88 -2.28
C LEU A 587 -7.76 10.92 -3.10
N ASP A 588 -7.10 10.01 -2.39
CA ASP A 588 -6.09 9.09 -2.91
C ASP A 588 -6.66 7.89 -3.67
N PHE A 589 -5.89 7.37 -4.63
CA PHE A 589 -6.19 6.19 -5.45
C PHE A 589 -4.94 5.31 -5.62
N GLY A 590 -5.07 4.00 -5.34
CA GLY A 590 -4.01 3.01 -5.41
C GLY A 590 -4.24 1.95 -6.49
N PHE A 591 -3.17 1.53 -7.17
CA PHE A 591 -3.23 0.66 -8.34
C PHE A 591 -2.19 -0.47 -8.29
N ASN A 592 -2.48 -1.62 -8.90
CA ASN A 592 -1.55 -2.75 -9.05
C ASN A 592 -1.63 -3.34 -10.47
N PHE A 593 -0.56 -4.01 -10.92
CA PHE A 593 -0.47 -4.58 -12.28
C PHE A 593 -0.66 -6.10 -12.33
N ASP A 594 -0.72 -6.77 -11.18
CA ASP A 594 -0.74 -8.23 -11.06
C ASP A 594 -2.17 -8.78 -10.77
N THR A 595 -3.12 -7.88 -10.49
CA THR A 595 -4.45 -8.22 -10.01
C THR A 595 -5.39 -8.66 -11.15
N VAL A 596 -6.00 -9.83 -11.02
CA VAL A 596 -7.02 -10.37 -11.93
C VAL A 596 -8.39 -10.31 -11.25
N VAL A 597 -9.25 -9.39 -11.70
CA VAL A 597 -10.58 -9.15 -11.12
C VAL A 597 -11.73 -9.66 -11.99
N SER A 598 -11.45 -10.22 -13.17
CA SER A 598 -12.50 -10.65 -14.10
C SER A 598 -12.17 -11.88 -14.95
N THR A 599 -13.22 -12.58 -15.34
CA THR A 599 -13.21 -13.73 -16.25
C THR A 599 -13.21 -13.36 -17.74
N ARG A 600 -13.22 -12.05 -18.09
CA ARG A 600 -13.11 -11.57 -19.48
C ARG A 600 -11.86 -12.10 -20.19
N ASP A 601 -11.97 -12.26 -21.51
CA ASP A 601 -10.84 -12.58 -22.39
C ASP A 601 -9.69 -11.57 -22.35
N ALA A 602 -9.99 -10.26 -22.28
CA ALA A 602 -9.00 -9.21 -22.51
C ALA A 602 -9.27 -7.90 -21.73
N GLY A 603 -8.25 -7.04 -21.74
CA GLY A 603 -8.22 -5.74 -21.09
C GLY A 603 -7.92 -5.82 -19.60
N GLN A 604 -7.79 -4.65 -18.96
CA GLN A 604 -7.57 -4.46 -17.52
C GLN A 604 -8.22 -5.55 -16.65
N GLY A 605 -7.44 -6.18 -15.76
CA GLY A 605 -7.97 -7.13 -14.78
C GLY A 605 -8.39 -8.51 -15.32
N SER A 606 -8.07 -8.83 -16.58
CA SER A 606 -8.15 -10.19 -17.13
C SER A 606 -6.84 -10.97 -16.93
N LEU A 607 -6.89 -12.31 -16.96
CA LEU A 607 -5.69 -13.16 -16.97
C LEU A 607 -4.77 -12.86 -18.15
N ARG A 608 -5.33 -12.56 -19.34
CA ARG A 608 -4.56 -12.09 -20.51
C ARG A 608 -3.74 -10.85 -20.18
N GLN A 609 -4.34 -9.88 -19.49
CA GLN A 609 -3.65 -8.65 -19.13
C GLN A 609 -2.60 -8.86 -18.05
N PHE A 610 -2.81 -9.79 -17.10
CA PHE A 610 -1.75 -10.21 -16.18
C PHE A 610 -0.52 -10.74 -16.94
N ILE A 611 -0.70 -11.64 -17.91
CA ILE A 611 0.41 -12.18 -18.71
C ILE A 611 1.12 -11.06 -19.49
N LEU A 612 0.37 -10.14 -20.11
CA LEU A 612 0.94 -8.99 -20.82
C LEU A 612 1.72 -8.04 -19.88
N ASN A 613 1.20 -7.79 -18.68
CA ASN A 613 1.86 -6.95 -17.68
C ASN A 613 3.15 -7.61 -17.18
N SER A 614 3.13 -8.92 -16.91
CA SER A 614 4.30 -9.65 -16.42
C SER A 614 5.41 -9.73 -17.47
N ASN A 615 5.06 -10.08 -18.71
CA ASN A 615 5.99 -10.01 -19.84
C ASN A 615 6.62 -8.61 -20.01
N ALA A 616 5.90 -7.55 -19.63
CA ALA A 616 6.32 -6.18 -19.81
C ALA A 616 7.17 -5.59 -18.67
N LEU A 617 7.19 -6.19 -17.47
CA LEU A 617 7.72 -5.57 -16.26
C LEU A 617 8.84 -6.41 -15.61
N THR A 618 9.85 -5.75 -15.05
CA THR A 618 10.94 -6.44 -14.33
C THR A 618 10.55 -6.84 -12.91
N ASN A 619 11.02 -8.00 -12.43
CA ASN A 619 10.76 -8.50 -11.06
C ASN A 619 11.73 -7.99 -9.98
N THR A 620 12.64 -7.09 -10.33
CA THR A 620 13.60 -6.47 -9.40
C THR A 620 12.90 -5.70 -8.29
N GLY A 621 13.02 -6.17 -7.05
CA GLY A 621 12.42 -5.54 -5.88
C GLY A 621 10.93 -5.83 -5.67
N LEU A 622 10.32 -6.68 -6.50
CA LEU A 622 8.93 -7.12 -6.33
C LEU A 622 8.82 -8.05 -5.11
N ALA A 623 7.89 -7.76 -4.20
CA ALA A 623 7.66 -8.53 -2.99
C ALA A 623 6.17 -8.49 -2.61
N GLN A 624 5.33 -9.08 -3.47
CA GLN A 624 3.88 -9.15 -3.25
C GLN A 624 3.56 -9.86 -1.92
N VAL A 625 2.65 -9.27 -1.13
CA VAL A 625 2.32 -9.78 0.21
C VAL A 625 1.80 -11.21 0.14
N GLY A 626 2.40 -12.10 0.94
CA GLY A 626 2.03 -13.52 0.99
C GLY A 626 2.57 -14.37 -0.16
N GLN A 627 3.36 -13.79 -1.09
CA GLN A 627 3.98 -14.50 -2.21
C GLN A 627 5.51 -14.53 -2.06
N THR A 628 6.19 -15.28 -2.92
CA THR A 628 7.67 -15.34 -2.94
C THR A 628 8.25 -14.04 -3.51
N ALA A 629 9.14 -13.39 -2.76
CA ALA A 629 9.82 -12.19 -3.23
C ALA A 629 10.68 -12.48 -4.48
N GLY A 630 10.70 -11.55 -5.44
CA GLY A 630 11.34 -11.70 -6.74
C GLY A 630 10.53 -12.51 -7.77
N THR A 631 9.31 -12.96 -7.43
CA THR A 631 8.39 -13.64 -8.37
C THR A 631 7.14 -12.80 -8.59
N GLU A 632 6.58 -12.83 -9.79
CA GLU A 632 5.34 -12.12 -10.13
C GLU A 632 4.18 -13.11 -10.18
N THR A 633 3.32 -13.04 -9.17
CA THR A 633 2.19 -13.95 -8.98
C THR A 633 0.88 -13.29 -9.38
N SER A 634 0.04 -14.01 -10.14
CA SER A 634 -1.31 -13.57 -10.48
C SER A 634 -2.19 -13.48 -9.22
N ILE A 635 -2.69 -12.29 -8.91
CA ILE A 635 -3.51 -12.03 -7.72
C ILE A 635 -5.00 -12.04 -8.12
N PHE A 636 -5.63 -13.20 -8.09
CA PHE A 636 -7.06 -13.34 -8.38
C PHE A 636 -7.92 -12.75 -7.25
N MET A 637 -8.88 -11.92 -7.65
CA MET A 637 -9.83 -11.16 -6.84
C MET A 637 -11.20 -11.14 -7.54
N ILE A 638 -11.60 -12.28 -8.13
CA ILE A 638 -12.81 -12.38 -8.96
C ILE A 638 -14.04 -12.49 -8.05
N SER A 639 -14.92 -11.49 -8.11
CA SER A 639 -16.16 -11.41 -7.31
C SER A 639 -17.03 -12.67 -7.40
N ASP A 640 -17.35 -13.25 -6.24
CA ASP A 640 -18.37 -14.28 -6.06
C ASP A 640 -19.78 -13.72 -5.78
N GLY A 641 -19.90 -12.39 -5.69
CA GLY A 641 -21.13 -11.68 -5.35
C GLY A 641 -21.34 -11.47 -3.85
N VAL A 642 -20.39 -11.89 -3.01
CA VAL A 642 -20.41 -11.69 -1.55
C VAL A 642 -19.45 -10.56 -1.19
N ALA A 643 -19.75 -9.82 -0.12
CA ALA A 643 -18.83 -8.83 0.43
C ALA A 643 -17.65 -9.51 1.12
N ARG A 644 -16.42 -9.16 0.72
CA ARG A 644 -15.15 -9.75 1.20
C ARG A 644 -14.09 -8.65 1.34
N PRO A 645 -12.97 -8.87 2.05
CA PRO A 645 -11.85 -7.92 2.04
C PRO A 645 -11.45 -7.60 0.59
N GLY A 646 -11.55 -6.34 0.18
CA GLY A 646 -11.30 -5.90 -1.20
C GLY A 646 -12.53 -5.79 -2.10
N LEU A 647 -13.62 -6.50 -1.77
CA LEU A 647 -14.83 -6.62 -2.58
C LEU A 647 -16.07 -6.16 -1.81
N ARG A 648 -16.65 -5.03 -2.20
CA ARG A 648 -17.87 -4.50 -1.57
C ARG A 648 -19.11 -5.36 -1.82
N SER A 649 -20.12 -5.17 -0.97
CA SER A 649 -21.48 -5.67 -1.18
C SER A 649 -22.11 -5.13 -2.48
N GLY A 650 -22.97 -5.94 -3.11
CA GLY A 650 -23.74 -5.56 -4.30
C GLY A 650 -23.00 -5.70 -5.62
N LEU A 651 -21.79 -6.27 -5.64
CA LEU A 651 -21.17 -6.74 -6.88
C LEU A 651 -21.92 -7.98 -7.39
N PRO A 652 -22.11 -8.13 -8.71
CA PRO A 652 -22.56 -9.39 -9.28
C PRO A 652 -21.46 -10.46 -9.18
N SER A 653 -21.88 -11.72 -9.04
CA SER A 653 -20.97 -12.88 -9.13
C SER A 653 -20.46 -13.03 -10.55
N GLN A 654 -19.19 -13.39 -10.70
CA GLN A 654 -18.57 -13.86 -11.94
C GLN A 654 -18.35 -15.38 -11.92
N LEU A 655 -18.67 -16.05 -10.80
CA LEU A 655 -18.43 -17.48 -10.65
C LEU A 655 -19.61 -18.27 -11.21
N THR A 656 -19.31 -19.29 -12.01
CA THR A 656 -20.30 -20.27 -12.48
C THR A 656 -20.15 -21.54 -11.65
N ALA A 657 -21.18 -21.91 -10.91
CA ALA A 657 -21.17 -23.07 -9.99
C ALA A 657 -19.97 -23.06 -9.00
N GLY A 658 -19.60 -21.88 -8.49
CA GLY A 658 -18.49 -21.71 -7.55
C GLY A 658 -17.11 -21.53 -8.21
N VAL A 659 -17.01 -21.51 -9.54
CA VAL A 659 -15.71 -21.43 -10.25
C VAL A 659 -15.61 -20.18 -11.12
N ALA A 660 -14.46 -19.51 -11.08
CA ALA A 660 -14.08 -18.45 -12.01
C ALA A 660 -13.68 -19.08 -13.36
N VAL A 661 -14.67 -19.26 -14.24
CA VAL A 661 -14.46 -19.83 -15.57
C VAL A 661 -14.03 -18.74 -16.54
N ILE A 662 -12.78 -18.83 -17.01
CA ILE A 662 -12.17 -17.95 -18.01
C ILE A 662 -12.19 -18.67 -19.36
N THR A 663 -12.88 -18.07 -20.34
CA THR A 663 -12.95 -18.59 -21.71
C THR A 663 -12.28 -17.58 -22.64
N PRO A 664 -11.04 -17.82 -23.11
CA PRO A 664 -10.40 -16.95 -24.08
C PRO A 664 -11.16 -16.92 -25.41
N ALA A 665 -11.16 -15.76 -26.08
CA ALA A 665 -11.69 -15.56 -27.43
C ALA A 665 -10.59 -15.63 -28.50
N SER A 666 -9.32 -15.70 -28.07
CA SER A 666 -8.13 -15.91 -28.90
C SER A 666 -7.05 -16.61 -28.05
N LEU A 667 -5.99 -17.14 -28.67
CA LEU A 667 -4.81 -17.65 -27.94
C LEU A 667 -4.33 -16.63 -26.89
N LEU A 668 -4.05 -17.09 -25.67
CA LEU A 668 -3.38 -16.24 -24.68
C LEU A 668 -1.95 -15.91 -25.16
N PRO A 669 -1.38 -14.75 -24.77
CA PRO A 669 0.01 -14.46 -25.04
C PRO A 669 0.91 -15.51 -24.36
N ALA A 670 2.03 -15.85 -24.98
CA ALA A 670 3.05 -16.67 -24.34
C ALA A 670 3.63 -15.96 -23.10
N VAL A 671 3.96 -16.70 -22.06
CA VAL A 671 4.69 -16.20 -20.88
C VAL A 671 6.17 -16.12 -21.23
N THR A 672 6.68 -14.90 -21.36
CA THR A 672 8.07 -14.60 -21.79
C THR A 672 8.91 -13.95 -20.69
N ASP A 673 8.33 -13.59 -19.55
CA ASP A 673 9.09 -13.18 -18.37
C ASP A 673 9.42 -14.36 -17.45
N SER A 674 10.60 -14.32 -16.82
CA SER A 674 11.07 -15.36 -15.92
C SER A 674 10.61 -15.09 -14.49
N TYR A 675 10.29 -16.14 -13.74
CA TYR A 675 9.69 -16.05 -12.40
C TYR A 675 8.21 -15.60 -12.38
N THR A 676 7.49 -15.70 -13.50
CA THR A 676 6.01 -15.56 -13.54
C THR A 676 5.33 -16.77 -12.91
N VAL A 677 4.36 -16.53 -12.02
CA VAL A 677 3.54 -17.55 -11.35
C VAL A 677 2.05 -17.31 -11.65
N ILE A 678 1.45 -18.21 -12.43
CA ILE A 678 -0.01 -18.26 -12.62
C ILE A 678 -0.57 -19.19 -11.54
N SER A 679 -1.27 -18.62 -10.56
CA SER A 679 -1.76 -19.33 -9.37
C SER A 679 -3.25 -19.08 -9.15
N GLY A 680 -4.08 -20.10 -9.37
CA GLY A 680 -5.51 -20.04 -9.05
C GLY A 680 -5.78 -19.99 -7.53
N LEU A 681 -4.80 -20.36 -6.71
CA LEU A 681 -4.90 -20.40 -5.25
C LEU A 681 -5.06 -19.02 -4.61
N THR A 682 -4.68 -17.94 -5.31
CA THR A 682 -4.92 -16.58 -4.83
C THR A 682 -6.41 -16.25 -4.84
N GLN A 683 -7.20 -16.84 -5.75
CA GLN A 683 -8.67 -16.77 -5.69
C GLN A 683 -9.18 -17.41 -4.40
N THR A 684 -8.76 -18.65 -4.10
CA THR A 684 -9.12 -19.37 -2.86
C THR A 684 -8.71 -18.59 -1.60
N ALA A 685 -7.53 -17.97 -1.60
CA ALA A 685 -7.04 -17.20 -0.46
C ALA A 685 -7.82 -15.88 -0.23
N ASN A 686 -8.21 -15.21 -1.31
CA ASN A 686 -8.84 -13.89 -1.25
C ASN A 686 -10.37 -13.93 -1.19
N VAL A 687 -10.97 -14.89 -1.89
CA VAL A 687 -12.41 -15.07 -2.07
C VAL A 687 -12.92 -16.30 -1.29
N GLY A 688 -12.04 -17.07 -0.66
CA GLY A 688 -12.39 -18.32 0.03
C GLY A 688 -12.57 -19.48 -0.95
N ASP A 689 -12.62 -20.69 -0.40
CA ASP A 689 -12.95 -21.92 -1.15
C ASP A 689 -14.43 -21.86 -1.58
N SER A 690 -14.64 -21.56 -2.86
CA SER A 690 -15.95 -21.44 -3.51
C SER A 690 -16.36 -22.71 -4.26
N ASN A 691 -15.44 -23.66 -4.45
CA ASN A 691 -15.64 -24.95 -5.10
C ASN A 691 -15.13 -26.10 -4.22
N PRO A 692 -15.76 -26.37 -3.05
CA PRO A 692 -15.15 -27.21 -2.02
C PRO A 692 -15.04 -28.70 -2.38
N GLY A 693 -14.05 -29.32 -1.72
CA GLY A 693 -13.81 -30.76 -1.72
C GLY A 693 -12.59 -31.19 -2.54
N THR A 694 -12.28 -32.47 -2.47
CA THR A 694 -11.10 -33.08 -3.09
C THR A 694 -11.46 -34.06 -4.20
N LEU A 695 -10.51 -34.27 -5.12
CA LEU A 695 -10.60 -35.25 -6.20
C LEU A 695 -9.28 -36.06 -6.29
N GLY A 696 -9.33 -37.21 -6.97
CA GLY A 696 -8.23 -38.16 -7.09
C GLY A 696 -8.51 -39.47 -6.37
N THR A 697 -7.74 -40.50 -6.70
CA THR A 697 -7.79 -41.84 -6.11
C THR A 697 -7.15 -41.87 -4.73
N GLY A 698 -6.07 -41.10 -4.54
CA GLY A 698 -5.27 -41.10 -3.31
C GLY A 698 -4.62 -42.45 -3.01
N GLY A 699 -4.32 -42.70 -1.73
CA GLY A 699 -3.75 -43.96 -1.27
C GLY A 699 -2.23 -44.04 -1.46
N THR A 700 -1.74 -45.15 -2.01
CA THR A 700 -0.29 -45.42 -2.14
C THR A 700 0.06 -46.03 -3.50
N VAL A 701 1.27 -45.75 -3.99
CA VAL A 701 1.80 -46.24 -5.27
C VAL A 701 3.23 -46.78 -5.14
N GLY A 702 3.60 -47.68 -6.06
CA GLY A 702 4.90 -48.36 -6.05
C GLY A 702 5.08 -49.38 -4.93
N VAL A 703 6.19 -50.11 -4.98
CA VAL A 703 6.52 -51.17 -4.02
C VAL A 703 6.76 -50.61 -2.61
N ASP A 704 7.34 -49.40 -2.50
CA ASP A 704 7.53 -48.72 -1.21
C ASP A 704 6.23 -48.18 -0.58
N ALA A 705 5.08 -48.29 -1.28
CA ALA A 705 3.81 -47.68 -0.89
C ALA A 705 3.91 -46.14 -0.65
N LEU A 706 4.51 -45.41 -1.60
CA LEU A 706 4.60 -43.96 -1.54
C LEU A 706 3.21 -43.31 -1.57
N ALA A 707 2.96 -42.31 -0.73
CA ALA A 707 1.66 -41.64 -0.66
C ALA A 707 1.32 -40.89 -1.96
N LEU A 708 0.13 -41.16 -2.50
CA LEU A 708 -0.48 -40.42 -3.61
C LEU A 708 -1.50 -39.42 -3.04
N PRO A 709 -1.36 -38.11 -3.31
CA PRO A 709 -2.28 -37.10 -2.77
C PRO A 709 -3.59 -37.02 -3.55
N VAL A 710 -4.68 -36.72 -2.85
CA VAL A 710 -5.88 -36.13 -3.45
C VAL A 710 -5.70 -34.62 -3.53
N GLN A 711 -6.31 -33.98 -4.53
CA GLN A 711 -6.19 -32.54 -4.77
C GLN A 711 -7.49 -31.81 -4.48
N ASN A 712 -7.40 -30.63 -3.86
CA ASN A 712 -8.52 -29.71 -3.74
C ASN A 712 -9.01 -29.31 -5.14
N ARG A 713 -10.32 -29.18 -5.30
CA ARG A 713 -10.90 -28.64 -6.53
C ARG A 713 -10.48 -27.17 -6.74
N PRO A 714 -10.05 -26.78 -7.95
CA PRO A 714 -9.68 -25.39 -8.23
C PRO A 714 -10.88 -24.43 -8.19
N ASP A 715 -10.68 -23.21 -7.66
CA ASP A 715 -11.64 -22.10 -7.79
C ASP A 715 -11.54 -21.37 -9.14
N VAL A 716 -10.47 -21.60 -9.91
CA VAL A 716 -10.22 -20.97 -11.22
C VAL A 716 -10.11 -22.05 -12.30
N GLN A 717 -10.86 -21.87 -13.40
CA GLN A 717 -10.80 -22.73 -14.57
C GLN A 717 -10.50 -21.91 -15.83
N LEU A 718 -9.44 -22.25 -16.55
CA LEU A 718 -9.19 -21.81 -17.91
C LEU A 718 -9.79 -22.85 -18.86
N THR A 719 -10.71 -22.45 -19.74
CA THR A 719 -11.40 -23.38 -20.64
C THR A 719 -11.34 -22.95 -22.10
N GLY A 720 -10.99 -23.88 -22.98
CA GLY A 720 -11.11 -23.73 -24.42
C GLY A 720 -12.47 -24.20 -24.95
N ALA A 721 -12.58 -24.38 -26.27
CA ALA A 721 -13.83 -24.70 -26.97
C ALA A 721 -14.21 -26.20 -26.97
N GLY A 722 -13.52 -27.03 -26.19
CA GLY A 722 -13.82 -28.46 -26.07
C GLY A 722 -13.22 -29.30 -27.20
N THR A 723 -13.95 -30.33 -27.66
CA THR A 723 -13.51 -31.24 -28.74
C THR A 723 -13.42 -30.60 -30.12
N THR A 724 -14.07 -29.45 -30.34
CA THR A 724 -13.91 -28.59 -31.53
C THR A 724 -13.01 -27.41 -31.20
N ALA A 725 -11.85 -27.69 -30.59
CA ALA A 725 -10.96 -26.68 -30.04
C ALA A 725 -10.57 -25.61 -31.09
N ALA A 726 -10.89 -24.35 -30.79
CA ALA A 726 -10.52 -23.21 -31.64
C ALA A 726 -9.06 -22.77 -31.45
N PHE A 727 -8.40 -23.22 -30.39
CA PHE A 727 -7.09 -22.73 -29.95
C PHE A 727 -6.13 -23.87 -29.64
N ALA A 728 -4.93 -23.79 -30.21
CA ALA A 728 -3.91 -24.84 -30.08
C ALA A 728 -3.36 -24.93 -28.64
N THR A 729 -3.16 -23.81 -27.94
CA THR A 729 -2.57 -23.81 -26.59
C THR A 729 -3.47 -23.12 -25.57
N GLY A 730 -3.54 -23.67 -24.35
CA GLY A 730 -4.09 -22.99 -23.17
C GLY A 730 -3.12 -21.97 -22.58
N LEU A 731 -2.05 -22.45 -21.95
CA LEU A 731 -0.91 -21.63 -21.50
C LEU A 731 0.36 -22.03 -22.26
N ASP A 732 1.06 -21.06 -22.84
CA ASP A 732 2.33 -21.26 -23.54
C ASP A 732 3.48 -20.64 -22.74
N LEU A 733 4.37 -21.47 -22.19
CA LEU A 733 5.45 -21.07 -21.29
C LEU A 733 6.77 -21.04 -22.05
N GLN A 734 7.31 -19.85 -22.29
CA GLN A 734 8.53 -19.64 -23.10
C GLN A 734 9.72 -19.14 -22.26
N ALA A 735 9.51 -18.86 -20.97
CA ALA A 735 10.53 -18.38 -20.05
C ALA A 735 10.81 -19.34 -18.89
N SER A 736 11.99 -19.18 -18.30
CA SER A 736 12.49 -20.05 -17.23
C SER A 736 11.92 -19.70 -15.85
N ASN A 737 11.90 -20.67 -14.94
CA ASN A 737 11.39 -20.55 -13.57
C ASN A 737 9.91 -20.12 -13.49
N THR A 738 9.11 -20.44 -14.51
CA THR A 738 7.66 -20.19 -14.49
C THR A 738 6.95 -21.20 -13.61
N THR A 739 5.78 -20.84 -13.06
CA THR A 739 4.92 -21.80 -12.33
C THR A 739 3.46 -21.70 -12.73
N VAL A 740 2.80 -22.84 -12.87
CA VAL A 740 1.34 -22.96 -13.01
C VAL A 740 0.80 -23.81 -11.86
N ARG A 741 -0.08 -23.26 -11.01
CA ARG A 741 -0.60 -23.98 -9.84
C ARG A 741 -2.06 -23.71 -9.47
N GLY A 742 -2.76 -24.76 -9.03
CA GLY A 742 -4.12 -24.65 -8.50
C GLY A 742 -5.17 -24.17 -9.51
N LEU A 743 -5.01 -24.50 -10.79
CA LEU A 743 -6.00 -24.21 -11.84
C LEU A 743 -6.60 -25.50 -12.40
N SER A 744 -7.83 -25.40 -12.92
CA SER A 744 -8.33 -26.33 -13.94
C SER A 744 -8.00 -25.78 -15.32
N ILE A 745 -7.45 -26.60 -16.22
CA ILE A 745 -7.18 -26.23 -17.61
C ILE A 745 -7.68 -27.33 -18.53
N THR A 746 -8.62 -27.02 -19.42
CA THR A 746 -9.31 -28.04 -20.24
C THR A 746 -9.79 -27.48 -21.58
N GLY A 747 -9.93 -28.35 -22.59
CA GLY A 747 -10.53 -27.98 -23.88
C GLY A 747 -9.65 -27.21 -24.86
N PHE A 748 -8.32 -27.31 -24.71
CA PHE A 748 -7.32 -26.78 -25.65
C PHE A 748 -6.70 -27.88 -26.52
N GLY A 749 -5.93 -27.46 -27.52
CA GLY A 749 -5.29 -28.35 -28.49
C GLY A 749 -6.15 -28.59 -29.71
N THR A 750 -5.65 -28.24 -30.89
CA THR A 750 -6.36 -28.34 -32.18
C THR A 750 -6.20 -29.70 -32.87
N ALA A 751 -5.23 -30.50 -32.43
CA ALA A 751 -4.98 -31.86 -32.91
C ALA A 751 -4.30 -32.67 -31.80
N ALA A 752 -4.43 -33.99 -31.85
CA ALA A 752 -3.64 -34.88 -31.00
C ALA A 752 -2.20 -34.97 -31.52
N ASN A 753 -1.25 -35.13 -30.60
CA ASN A 753 0.20 -35.25 -30.86
C ASN A 753 0.79 -34.18 -31.80
N THR A 754 0.71 -32.89 -31.43
CA THR A 754 1.48 -31.85 -32.12
C THR A 754 2.22 -30.96 -31.13
N ASN A 755 3.42 -30.51 -31.51
CA ASN A 755 4.25 -29.51 -30.80
C ASN A 755 3.62 -28.09 -30.68
N THR A 756 2.32 -27.98 -30.94
CA THR A 756 1.51 -26.76 -30.82
C THR A 756 0.22 -26.99 -30.05
N SER A 757 -0.17 -28.24 -29.75
CA SER A 757 -1.48 -28.58 -29.18
C SER A 757 -1.38 -29.07 -27.74
N ALA A 758 -1.66 -28.22 -26.76
CA ALA A 758 -1.67 -28.63 -25.34
C ALA A 758 -2.51 -27.72 -24.41
N ASN A 759 -2.94 -28.26 -23.27
CA ASN A 759 -3.46 -27.45 -22.15
C ASN A 759 -2.34 -26.57 -21.56
N ILE A 760 -1.14 -27.13 -21.34
CA ILE A 760 0.08 -26.38 -21.04
C ILE A 760 1.20 -26.80 -22.02
N ARG A 761 1.77 -25.82 -22.73
CA ARG A 761 2.93 -26.00 -23.61
C ARG A 761 4.16 -25.34 -22.97
N ILE A 762 5.33 -25.97 -23.10
CA ILE A 762 6.61 -25.45 -22.60
C ILE A 762 7.61 -25.44 -23.77
N GLY A 763 8.19 -24.28 -24.07
CA GLY A 763 9.15 -24.09 -25.16
C GLY A 763 10.62 -24.33 -24.76
N ALA A 764 11.49 -24.40 -25.76
CA ALA A 764 12.91 -24.74 -25.62
C ALA A 764 13.77 -23.75 -24.80
N SER A 765 13.24 -22.57 -24.47
CA SER A 765 13.89 -21.57 -23.62
C SER A 765 13.40 -21.58 -22.16
N ALA A 766 12.47 -22.47 -21.82
CA ALA A 766 11.81 -22.52 -20.50
C ALA A 766 12.39 -23.64 -19.62
N GLN A 767 13.44 -23.31 -18.87
CA GLN A 767 14.05 -24.20 -17.87
C GLN A 767 13.37 -24.08 -16.50
N ASN A 768 13.42 -25.13 -15.67
CA ASN A 768 12.94 -25.12 -14.28
C ASN A 768 11.44 -24.76 -14.13
N THR A 769 10.59 -25.11 -15.10
CA THR A 769 9.15 -24.87 -15.04
C THR A 769 8.49 -25.75 -13.98
N LEU A 770 7.66 -25.20 -13.10
CA LEU A 770 6.89 -25.97 -12.09
C LEU A 770 5.40 -26.02 -12.47
N ILE A 771 4.82 -27.23 -12.54
CA ILE A 771 3.39 -27.45 -12.76
C ILE A 771 2.87 -28.27 -11.58
N GLU A 772 2.08 -27.67 -10.69
CA GLU A 772 1.62 -28.36 -9.48
C GLU A 772 0.15 -28.18 -9.09
N ARG A 773 -0.46 -29.25 -8.57
CA ARG A 773 -1.80 -29.24 -7.97
C ARG A 773 -2.88 -28.67 -8.91
N ASN A 774 -2.73 -28.95 -10.21
CA ASN A 774 -3.68 -28.58 -11.26
C ASN A 774 -4.61 -29.75 -11.63
N PHE A 775 -5.73 -29.40 -12.24
CA PHE A 775 -6.68 -30.31 -12.88
C PHE A 775 -6.55 -30.12 -14.40
N LEU A 776 -5.88 -31.04 -15.09
CA LEU A 776 -5.59 -30.92 -16.53
C LEU A 776 -6.49 -31.87 -17.34
N GLY A 777 -7.16 -31.32 -18.34
CA GLY A 777 -8.12 -32.04 -19.19
C GLY A 777 -9.44 -32.38 -18.47
N ILE A 778 -9.62 -31.91 -17.23
CA ILE A 778 -10.86 -32.05 -16.47
C ILE A 778 -11.29 -30.70 -15.89
N ALA A 779 -12.61 -30.45 -15.88
CA ALA A 779 -13.21 -29.26 -15.30
C ALA A 779 -13.06 -29.22 -13.77
N ALA A 780 -12.97 -28.01 -13.21
CA ALA A 780 -12.83 -27.77 -11.78
C ALA A 780 -13.99 -28.34 -10.95
N THR A 781 -15.20 -28.36 -11.50
CA THR A 781 -16.42 -28.85 -10.85
C THR A 781 -16.64 -30.37 -11.01
N ARG A 782 -15.68 -31.12 -11.59
CA ARG A 782 -15.89 -32.54 -11.91
C ARG A 782 -16.20 -33.37 -10.64
N PRO A 783 -17.28 -34.17 -10.63
CA PRO A 783 -17.68 -34.91 -9.43
C PRO A 783 -16.76 -36.10 -9.14
N THR A 784 -16.28 -36.80 -10.17
CA THR A 784 -15.43 -37.99 -10.09
C THR A 784 -14.34 -37.95 -11.16
N PHE A 785 -13.14 -38.46 -10.86
CA PHE A 785 -12.04 -38.55 -11.83
C PHE A 785 -12.09 -39.86 -12.63
N ASP A 786 -13.21 -40.09 -13.30
CA ASP A 786 -13.35 -41.15 -14.30
C ASP A 786 -13.02 -40.59 -15.68
N CYS A 787 -12.04 -41.16 -16.35
CA CYS A 787 -11.66 -40.87 -17.74
C CYS A 787 -11.52 -42.17 -18.54
N ARG A 788 -12.27 -43.23 -18.20
CA ARG A 788 -12.07 -44.54 -18.80
C ARG A 788 -12.38 -44.57 -20.30
N THR A 789 -11.50 -45.26 -21.03
CA THR A 789 -11.57 -45.55 -22.47
C THR A 789 -12.94 -46.11 -22.88
N GLY A 790 -13.42 -45.71 -24.06
CA GLY A 790 -14.71 -46.13 -24.62
C GLY A 790 -15.99 -45.69 -23.87
N THR A 791 -15.88 -45.00 -22.73
CA THR A 791 -17.04 -44.55 -21.92
C THR A 791 -17.08 -43.03 -21.71
N THR A 792 -15.93 -42.36 -21.80
CA THR A 792 -15.79 -40.91 -21.66
C THR A 792 -15.31 -40.31 -22.98
N ALA A 793 -15.97 -39.26 -23.47
CA ALA A 793 -15.45 -38.48 -24.60
C ALA A 793 -14.29 -37.60 -24.14
N ALA A 794 -13.28 -37.42 -25.00
CA ALA A 794 -12.19 -36.48 -24.76
C ALA A 794 -12.72 -35.07 -24.48
N THR A 795 -12.04 -34.28 -23.65
CA THR A 795 -12.43 -32.89 -23.33
C THR A 795 -11.70 -31.86 -24.19
N GLY A 796 -10.55 -32.22 -24.78
CA GLY A 796 -9.76 -31.45 -25.74
C GLY A 796 -8.93 -32.41 -26.61
N LEU A 797 -8.29 -31.90 -27.68
CA LEU A 797 -7.57 -32.75 -28.63
C LEU A 797 -6.07 -32.86 -28.32
N GLY A 798 -5.46 -31.83 -27.74
CA GLY A 798 -4.01 -31.77 -27.49
C GLY A 798 -3.58 -32.40 -26.17
N ASP A 799 -2.29 -32.41 -25.89
CA ASP A 799 -1.77 -33.05 -24.68
C ASP A 799 -2.12 -32.25 -23.42
N ASN A 800 -2.11 -32.92 -22.27
CA ASN A 800 -2.30 -32.21 -21.00
C ASN A 800 -1.07 -31.34 -20.66
N ILE A 801 0.13 -31.86 -20.86
CA ILE A 801 1.40 -31.13 -20.79
C ILE A 801 2.28 -31.52 -21.98
N ARG A 802 2.85 -30.55 -22.71
CA ARG A 802 3.79 -30.79 -23.82
C ARG A 802 5.02 -29.89 -23.67
N ALA A 803 6.16 -30.46 -23.27
CA ALA A 803 7.45 -29.79 -23.28
C ALA A 803 8.20 -30.08 -24.58
N ILE A 804 8.83 -29.05 -25.15
CA ILE A 804 9.44 -29.10 -26.48
C ILE A 804 10.83 -28.47 -26.38
N GLY A 805 11.80 -29.27 -25.96
CA GLY A 805 13.20 -28.86 -25.72
C GLY A 805 13.43 -28.04 -24.45
N GLY A 806 12.42 -27.85 -23.59
CA GLY A 806 12.59 -27.23 -22.28
C GLY A 806 13.04 -28.27 -21.25
N ASP A 807 13.91 -27.91 -20.30
CA ASP A 807 14.56 -28.84 -19.38
C ASP A 807 14.28 -28.57 -17.89
N ASN A 808 14.65 -29.54 -17.05
CA ASN A 808 14.74 -29.43 -15.58
C ASN A 808 13.42 -29.03 -14.90
N GLY A 809 12.29 -29.17 -15.59
CA GLY A 809 10.97 -28.86 -15.05
C GLY A 809 10.48 -29.91 -14.05
N THR A 810 9.49 -29.54 -13.24
CA THR A 810 8.83 -30.43 -12.28
C THR A 810 7.33 -30.43 -12.51
N VAL A 811 6.76 -31.62 -12.72
CA VAL A 811 5.32 -31.85 -12.76
C VAL A 811 4.96 -32.63 -11.50
N GLN A 812 4.27 -32.01 -10.54
CA GLN A 812 3.95 -32.66 -9.27
C GLN A 812 2.51 -32.50 -8.78
N ASP A 813 1.99 -33.55 -8.12
CA ASP A 813 0.72 -33.47 -7.41
C ASP A 813 -0.49 -33.07 -8.30
N ASN A 814 -0.44 -33.29 -9.63
CA ASN A 814 -1.53 -32.95 -10.55
C ASN A 814 -2.50 -34.12 -10.78
N LEU A 815 -3.75 -33.81 -11.11
CA LEU A 815 -4.70 -34.75 -11.69
C LEU A 815 -4.83 -34.44 -13.18
N MET A 816 -4.52 -35.40 -14.06
CA MET A 816 -4.42 -35.15 -15.50
C MET A 816 -5.05 -36.30 -16.29
N GLY A 817 -6.02 -35.99 -17.16
CA GLY A 817 -6.71 -37.04 -17.90
C GLY A 817 -7.70 -36.55 -18.93
N CYS A 818 -8.52 -37.47 -19.43
CA CYS A 818 -9.64 -37.20 -20.32
C CYS A 818 -9.26 -36.49 -21.63
N SER A 819 -8.00 -36.55 -22.07
CA SER A 819 -7.57 -35.96 -23.35
C SER A 819 -7.52 -36.98 -24.48
N ALA A 820 -7.72 -36.52 -25.72
CA ALA A 820 -7.38 -37.30 -26.92
C ALA A 820 -5.87 -37.32 -27.19
N GLY A 821 -5.12 -36.34 -26.66
CA GLY A 821 -3.66 -36.31 -26.64
C GLY A 821 -3.05 -37.03 -25.43
N LYS A 822 -1.74 -36.92 -25.26
CA LYS A 822 -0.95 -37.53 -24.19
C LYS A 822 -1.23 -36.90 -22.83
N GLY A 823 -0.93 -37.61 -21.73
CA GLY A 823 -0.95 -37.03 -20.38
C GLY A 823 0.22 -36.06 -20.17
N ILE A 824 1.45 -36.51 -20.47
CA ILE A 824 2.65 -35.66 -20.57
C ILE A 824 3.42 -36.10 -21.81
N GLY A 825 3.81 -35.18 -22.69
CA GLY A 825 4.89 -35.36 -23.66
C GLY A 825 6.11 -34.52 -23.28
N LEU A 826 7.26 -35.16 -23.05
CA LEU A 826 8.54 -34.51 -22.78
C LEU A 826 9.46 -34.71 -23.99
N GLU A 827 9.45 -33.75 -24.90
CA GLU A 827 9.86 -33.97 -26.29
C GLU A 827 10.95 -33.03 -26.82
N ALA A 828 11.42 -33.34 -28.02
CA ALA A 828 12.31 -32.50 -28.83
C ALA A 828 13.59 -32.06 -28.11
N GLY A 829 14.19 -32.96 -27.33
CA GLY A 829 15.41 -32.68 -26.58
C GLY A 829 15.19 -32.24 -25.14
N SER A 830 13.97 -32.33 -24.61
CA SER A 830 13.70 -32.07 -23.19
C SER A 830 14.43 -33.04 -22.27
N THR A 831 15.13 -32.53 -21.26
CA THR A 831 15.93 -33.35 -20.32
C THR A 831 15.68 -33.02 -18.85
N GLY A 832 16.05 -33.93 -17.94
CA GLY A 832 16.17 -33.64 -16.50
C GLY A 832 14.85 -33.39 -15.75
N TRP A 833 13.69 -33.65 -16.36
CA TRP A 833 12.39 -33.42 -15.72
C TRP A 833 12.10 -34.38 -14.56
N LEU A 834 11.40 -33.86 -13.54
CA LEU A 834 10.84 -34.63 -12.42
C LEU A 834 9.31 -34.72 -12.54
N VAL A 835 8.78 -35.92 -12.79
CA VAL A 835 7.34 -36.21 -12.80
C VAL A 835 7.01 -37.01 -11.54
N VAL A 836 6.33 -36.40 -10.55
CA VAL A 836 6.20 -36.97 -9.20
C VAL A 836 4.82 -36.82 -8.54
N ARG A 837 4.28 -37.88 -7.92
CA ARG A 837 2.99 -37.86 -7.18
C ARG A 837 1.76 -37.41 -8.00
N ASN A 838 1.79 -37.55 -9.32
CA ASN A 838 0.65 -37.24 -10.18
C ASN A 838 -0.30 -38.44 -10.34
N GLU A 839 -1.56 -38.17 -10.64
CA GLU A 839 -2.51 -39.18 -11.14
C GLU A 839 -2.82 -38.88 -12.61
N ILE A 840 -2.42 -39.81 -13.48
CA ILE A 840 -2.38 -39.67 -14.93
C ILE A 840 -3.31 -40.73 -15.52
N ARG A 841 -4.53 -40.33 -15.90
CA ARG A 841 -5.62 -41.27 -16.19
C ARG A 841 -6.33 -41.01 -17.52
N GLY A 842 -6.45 -42.03 -18.35
CA GLY A 842 -7.37 -41.99 -19.49
C GLY A 842 -7.04 -40.90 -20.50
N ASN A 843 -5.78 -40.85 -20.91
CA ASN A 843 -5.28 -40.04 -22.03
C ASN A 843 -5.20 -40.92 -23.30
N GLY A 844 -4.96 -40.28 -24.45
CA GLY A 844 -4.99 -40.94 -25.74
C GLY A 844 -6.40 -41.32 -26.23
N ILE A 845 -7.47 -40.70 -25.73
CA ILE A 845 -8.84 -41.11 -26.05
C ILE A 845 -9.10 -41.07 -27.56
N GLY A 846 -9.34 -42.24 -28.17
CA GLY A 846 -9.50 -42.42 -29.62
C GLY A 846 -8.20 -42.52 -30.42
N ASN A 847 -7.04 -42.47 -29.77
CA ASN A 847 -5.69 -42.51 -30.35
C ASN A 847 -4.84 -43.54 -29.58
N SER A 848 -4.89 -44.79 -30.01
CA SER A 848 -4.29 -45.96 -29.33
C SER A 848 -2.74 -46.03 -29.33
N ASN A 849 -2.09 -44.97 -29.80
CA ASN A 849 -0.64 -44.74 -29.85
C ASN A 849 -0.22 -43.48 -29.08
N LEU A 850 -1.02 -43.05 -28.09
CA LEU A 850 -0.76 -41.87 -27.26
C LEU A 850 -0.95 -42.18 -25.78
N ASP A 851 0.02 -41.75 -24.98
CA ASP A 851 0.36 -42.40 -23.72
C ASP A 851 -0.01 -41.59 -22.48
N GLY A 852 0.11 -42.24 -21.31
CA GLY A 852 0.05 -41.56 -20.03
C GLY A 852 1.20 -40.57 -19.86
N VAL A 853 2.43 -41.07 -19.95
CA VAL A 853 3.67 -40.27 -19.93
C VAL A 853 4.53 -40.72 -21.09
N ASP A 854 4.99 -39.79 -21.91
CA ASP A 854 5.88 -40.06 -23.02
C ASP A 854 7.15 -39.21 -22.91
N LEU A 855 8.29 -39.89 -23.02
CA LEU A 855 9.64 -39.37 -22.93
C LEU A 855 10.27 -39.34 -24.34
N GLU A 856 9.51 -38.85 -25.32
CA GLU A 856 9.75 -39.02 -26.76
C GLU A 856 10.88 -38.13 -27.32
N GLY A 857 11.55 -38.64 -28.35
CA GLY A 857 12.24 -37.84 -29.35
C GLY A 857 13.73 -37.66 -29.12
N ALA A 858 14.44 -37.45 -30.24
CA ALA A 858 15.90 -37.37 -30.25
C ALA A 858 16.41 -36.25 -29.34
N GLY A 859 17.25 -36.62 -28.37
CA GLY A 859 17.80 -35.74 -27.35
C GLY A 859 17.08 -35.83 -25.99
N SER A 860 15.83 -36.30 -25.94
CA SER A 860 15.06 -36.36 -24.70
C SER A 860 15.57 -37.49 -23.79
N GLY A 861 15.64 -37.25 -22.48
CA GLY A 861 16.17 -38.24 -21.53
C GLY A 861 16.59 -37.69 -20.17
N SER A 862 17.21 -38.55 -19.36
CA SER A 862 17.60 -38.25 -17.97
C SER A 862 16.44 -37.77 -17.08
N HIS A 863 15.21 -38.17 -17.40
CA HIS A 863 14.00 -37.84 -16.63
C HIS A 863 13.88 -38.72 -15.37
N THR A 864 13.19 -38.24 -14.35
CA THR A 864 12.76 -39.02 -13.18
C THR A 864 11.24 -39.07 -13.11
N VAL A 865 10.65 -40.23 -13.37
CA VAL A 865 9.22 -40.51 -13.18
C VAL A 865 9.07 -41.29 -11.88
N ARG A 866 8.62 -40.64 -10.79
CA ARG A 866 8.55 -41.24 -9.45
C ARG A 866 7.16 -41.20 -8.82
N GLY A 867 6.69 -42.32 -8.29
CA GLY A 867 5.57 -42.27 -7.34
C GLY A 867 4.28 -41.72 -7.93
N ASN A 868 4.01 -41.98 -9.21
CA ASN A 868 2.77 -41.59 -9.90
C ASN A 868 1.81 -42.78 -9.98
N LEU A 869 0.52 -42.49 -10.10
CA LEU A 869 -0.50 -43.46 -10.55
C LEU A 869 -0.78 -43.20 -12.03
N ILE A 870 -0.46 -44.17 -12.89
CA ILE A 870 -0.56 -44.06 -14.35
C ILE A 870 -1.49 -45.17 -14.83
N VAL A 871 -2.70 -44.81 -15.24
CA VAL A 871 -3.82 -45.75 -15.22
C VAL A 871 -4.85 -45.55 -16.34
N ASN A 872 -5.34 -46.65 -16.94
CA ASN A 872 -6.42 -46.63 -17.94
C ASN A 872 -6.16 -45.75 -19.18
N ASN A 873 -4.91 -45.48 -19.56
CA ASN A 873 -4.59 -44.76 -20.81
C ASN A 873 -4.83 -45.68 -22.04
N GLU A 874 -5.12 -45.10 -23.21
CA GLU A 874 -5.35 -45.89 -24.44
C GLU A 874 -4.05 -46.45 -25.03
N GLY A 875 -2.99 -45.64 -25.11
CA GLY A 875 -1.63 -46.10 -25.39
C GLY A 875 -0.92 -46.65 -24.14
N VAL A 876 0.40 -46.64 -24.19
CA VAL A 876 1.32 -47.12 -23.15
C VAL A 876 1.13 -46.30 -21.85
N GLY A 877 1.47 -46.89 -20.70
CA GLY A 877 1.52 -46.16 -19.45
C GLY A 877 2.67 -45.14 -19.42
N ILE A 878 3.90 -45.64 -19.58
CA ILE A 878 5.10 -44.82 -19.75
C ILE A 878 5.83 -45.26 -21.02
N ASP A 879 5.99 -44.37 -21.98
CA ASP A 879 6.80 -44.60 -23.18
C ASP A 879 8.04 -43.70 -23.23
N SER A 880 8.97 -44.02 -24.13
CA SER A 880 10.18 -43.26 -24.40
C SER A 880 10.54 -43.27 -25.89
N TYR A 881 9.53 -43.23 -26.75
CA TYR A 881 9.67 -43.40 -28.20
C TYR A 881 10.71 -42.45 -28.80
N GLY A 882 11.84 -42.98 -29.29
CA GLY A 882 12.92 -42.16 -29.84
C GLY A 882 13.73 -41.32 -28.84
N GLY A 883 13.48 -41.44 -27.54
CA GLY A 883 14.30 -40.84 -26.49
C GLY A 883 15.69 -41.47 -26.39
N GLN A 884 16.68 -40.72 -25.89
CA GLN A 884 18.04 -41.23 -25.65
C GLN A 884 18.12 -42.20 -24.47
N GLY A 885 17.22 -42.06 -23.49
CA GLY A 885 17.17 -42.91 -22.30
C GLY A 885 17.79 -42.25 -21.07
N SER A 886 18.55 -43.04 -20.29
CA SER A 886 19.05 -42.67 -18.95
C SER A 886 17.94 -42.24 -17.96
N ASN A 887 16.69 -42.62 -18.20
CA ASN A 887 15.55 -42.25 -17.37
C ASN A 887 15.47 -43.13 -16.12
N THR A 888 15.06 -42.54 -14.99
CA THR A 888 14.71 -43.26 -13.77
C THR A 888 13.20 -43.35 -13.65
N ILE A 889 12.65 -44.56 -13.73
CA ILE A 889 11.22 -44.84 -13.53
C ILE A 889 11.11 -45.64 -12.22
N GLU A 890 10.68 -44.98 -11.14
CA GLU A 890 10.74 -45.55 -9.79
C GLU A 890 9.44 -45.45 -8.98
N ASN A 891 9.05 -46.51 -8.26
CA ASN A 891 7.88 -46.49 -7.36
C ASN A 891 6.55 -46.02 -7.98
N ASN A 892 6.36 -46.13 -9.29
CA ASN A 892 5.07 -45.82 -9.91
C ASN A 892 4.12 -47.02 -9.78
N THR A 893 2.82 -46.77 -9.85
CA THR A 893 1.81 -47.80 -10.14
C THR A 893 1.32 -47.61 -11.57
N VAL A 894 1.69 -48.52 -12.46
CA VAL A 894 1.35 -48.55 -13.88
C VAL A 894 0.29 -49.64 -14.09
N LEU A 895 -0.97 -49.21 -14.13
CA LEU A 895 -2.15 -50.07 -13.99
C LEU A 895 -3.07 -49.99 -15.20
N SER A 896 -3.32 -51.12 -15.87
CA SER A 896 -4.34 -51.19 -16.95
C SER A 896 -4.21 -50.14 -18.05
N ASN A 897 -3.01 -49.94 -18.57
CA ASN A 897 -2.76 -49.15 -19.78
C ASN A 897 -2.77 -50.06 -21.03
N GLY A 898 -2.67 -49.46 -22.23
CA GLY A 898 -2.74 -50.16 -23.50
C GLY A 898 -4.16 -50.50 -23.96
N LEU A 899 -5.17 -49.77 -23.44
CA LEU A 899 -6.59 -50.12 -23.60
C LEU A 899 -7.20 -49.73 -24.96
N GLY A 900 -6.49 -48.96 -25.78
CA GLY A 900 -6.95 -48.50 -27.09
C GLY A 900 -7.18 -49.65 -28.07
N THR A 901 -7.70 -49.39 -29.27
CA THR A 901 -7.93 -50.45 -30.28
C THR A 901 -7.57 -49.97 -31.69
N GLY A 902 -7.59 -50.87 -32.68
CA GLY A 902 -7.29 -50.57 -34.07
C GLY A 902 -5.88 -50.99 -34.50
N ALA A 903 -5.43 -50.46 -35.65
CA ALA A 903 -4.18 -50.86 -36.30
C ALA A 903 -2.92 -50.20 -35.70
N ASN A 904 -3.08 -49.05 -35.05
CA ASN A 904 -1.99 -48.32 -34.38
C ASN A 904 -1.93 -48.67 -32.88
N LEU A 905 -2.25 -49.91 -32.52
CA LEU A 905 -2.31 -50.33 -31.12
C LEU A 905 -0.91 -50.39 -30.52
N GLU A 906 -0.72 -49.70 -29.40
CA GLU A 906 0.45 -49.81 -28.53
C GLU A 906 -0.05 -50.18 -27.13
N ASN A 907 0.45 -51.28 -26.57
CA ASN A 907 -0.19 -51.93 -25.42
C ASN A 907 0.66 -52.26 -24.17
N PRO A 908 2.00 -52.14 -24.13
CA PRO A 908 2.76 -52.37 -22.90
C PRO A 908 2.35 -51.47 -21.73
N GLY A 909 2.69 -51.89 -20.51
CA GLY A 909 2.66 -50.99 -19.35
C GLY A 909 3.73 -49.90 -19.46
N ILE A 910 4.96 -50.31 -19.76
CA ILE A 910 6.11 -49.44 -20.00
C ILE A 910 6.79 -49.87 -21.31
N ARG A 911 7.26 -48.92 -22.13
CA ARG A 911 8.02 -49.20 -23.36
C ARG A 911 9.32 -48.38 -23.42
N LEU A 912 10.42 -49.03 -23.80
CA LEU A 912 11.78 -48.49 -23.75
C LEU A 912 12.48 -48.53 -25.11
N PHE A 913 12.78 -47.35 -25.67
CA PHE A 913 13.66 -47.20 -26.86
C PHE A 913 15.07 -46.71 -26.51
N GLY A 914 15.20 -45.89 -25.48
CA GLY A 914 16.50 -45.36 -25.04
C GLY A 914 17.40 -46.41 -24.36
N THR A 915 18.67 -46.06 -24.17
CA THR A 915 19.64 -46.89 -23.45
C THR A 915 19.80 -46.45 -21.99
N GLY A 916 20.28 -47.34 -21.12
CA GLY A 916 20.67 -46.98 -19.74
C GLY A 916 19.54 -46.54 -18.81
N ASN A 917 18.27 -46.82 -19.13
CA ASN A 917 17.15 -46.52 -18.25
C ASN A 917 17.17 -47.43 -17.00
N THR A 918 16.68 -46.92 -15.88
CA THR A 918 16.51 -47.68 -14.62
C THR A 918 15.04 -47.73 -14.24
N ILE A 919 14.44 -48.91 -14.33
CA ILE A 919 13.04 -49.19 -14.04
C ILE A 919 13.03 -50.01 -12.75
N ARG A 920 12.62 -49.41 -11.63
CA ARG A 920 12.76 -50.09 -10.33
C ARG A 920 11.66 -49.84 -9.31
N ARG A 921 11.29 -50.89 -8.58
CA ARG A 921 10.33 -50.84 -7.47
C ARG A 921 8.95 -50.28 -7.87
N ASN A 922 8.61 -50.36 -9.15
CA ASN A 922 7.27 -50.04 -9.66
C ASN A 922 6.31 -51.22 -9.43
N ILE A 923 5.01 -50.93 -9.34
CA ILE A 923 3.94 -51.92 -9.49
C ILE A 923 3.43 -51.82 -10.93
N ILE A 924 3.55 -52.89 -11.72
CA ILE A 924 3.21 -52.90 -13.16
C ILE A 924 2.24 -54.05 -13.40
N THR A 925 0.95 -53.73 -13.52
CA THR A 925 -0.10 -54.76 -13.44
C THR A 925 -1.33 -54.49 -14.29
N ALA A 926 -1.97 -55.57 -14.73
CA ALA A 926 -3.22 -55.56 -15.50
C ALA A 926 -3.17 -54.73 -16.80
N ASN A 927 -1.98 -54.42 -17.31
CA ASN A 927 -1.78 -53.79 -18.62
C ASN A 927 -2.06 -54.80 -19.74
N ARG A 928 -2.42 -54.31 -20.93
CA ARG A 928 -2.95 -55.18 -22.00
C ARG A 928 -1.86 -55.87 -22.84
N GLY A 929 -0.65 -55.32 -22.88
CA GLY A 929 0.53 -55.93 -23.48
C GLY A 929 1.43 -56.54 -22.40
N ALA A 930 2.73 -56.55 -22.69
CA ALA A 930 3.75 -56.87 -21.71
C ALA A 930 3.77 -55.85 -20.55
N GLY A 931 4.27 -56.25 -19.38
CA GLY A 931 4.53 -55.32 -18.27
C GLY A 931 5.54 -54.25 -18.69
N VAL A 932 6.70 -54.68 -19.18
CA VAL A 932 7.72 -53.82 -19.80
C VAL A 932 8.13 -54.41 -21.15
N LEU A 933 8.12 -53.59 -22.21
CA LEU A 933 8.68 -53.92 -23.53
C LEU A 933 9.99 -53.14 -23.74
N VAL A 934 11.07 -53.84 -24.08
CA VAL A 934 12.37 -53.25 -24.42
C VAL A 934 12.62 -53.45 -25.92
N THR A 935 12.72 -52.36 -26.67
CA THR A 935 12.69 -52.44 -28.15
C THR A 935 14.06 -52.69 -28.77
N ALA A 936 14.08 -53.39 -29.90
CA ALA A 936 15.22 -53.42 -30.80
C ALA A 936 15.32 -52.17 -31.68
N SER A 937 16.43 -52.09 -32.42
CA SER A 937 16.63 -51.18 -33.53
C SER A 937 15.51 -51.31 -34.56
N ASN A 938 14.85 -50.18 -34.84
CA ASN A 938 13.84 -50.04 -35.89
C ASN A 938 14.40 -49.40 -37.18
N GLY A 939 15.74 -49.39 -37.33
CA GLY A 939 16.44 -48.75 -38.43
C GLY A 939 16.58 -47.22 -38.34
N THR A 940 15.88 -46.57 -37.42
CA THR A 940 16.05 -45.13 -37.11
C THR A 940 16.70 -44.92 -35.74
N LEU A 941 16.41 -45.81 -34.79
CA LEU A 941 16.92 -45.81 -33.43
C LEU A 941 17.82 -47.04 -33.20
N PRO A 942 18.83 -46.97 -32.32
CA PRO A 942 19.63 -48.14 -31.92
C PRO A 942 18.83 -49.07 -31.01
N ASP A 943 19.38 -50.25 -30.73
CA ASP A 943 18.81 -51.19 -29.75
C ASP A 943 18.76 -50.59 -28.33
N ALA A 944 17.61 -50.74 -27.65
CA ALA A 944 17.39 -50.25 -26.30
C ALA A 944 18.13 -51.14 -25.29
N THR A 945 19.41 -50.85 -25.04
CA THR A 945 20.33 -51.68 -24.25
C THR A 945 20.81 -51.02 -22.95
N GLY A 946 21.35 -51.82 -22.03
CA GLY A 946 21.80 -51.33 -20.72
C GLY A 946 20.64 -50.92 -19.79
N ASN A 947 19.41 -51.31 -20.11
CA ASN A 947 18.22 -50.95 -19.35
C ASN A 947 18.04 -51.89 -18.15
N THR A 948 18.16 -51.35 -16.94
CA THR A 948 18.07 -52.11 -15.69
C THR A 948 16.65 -52.19 -15.17
N LEU A 949 16.08 -53.39 -15.12
CA LEU A 949 14.73 -53.67 -14.65
C LEU A 949 14.82 -54.44 -13.31
N THR A 950 14.90 -53.72 -12.18
CA THR A 950 15.23 -54.31 -10.86
C THR A 950 14.12 -54.13 -9.82
N GLN A 951 13.84 -55.15 -9.01
CA GLN A 951 12.94 -55.11 -7.86
C GLN A 951 11.50 -54.60 -8.16
N ASN A 952 11.02 -54.69 -9.40
CA ASN A 952 9.64 -54.34 -9.74
C ASN A 952 8.67 -55.44 -9.30
N SER A 953 7.43 -55.07 -9.02
CA SER A 953 6.31 -55.99 -8.83
C SER A 953 5.49 -56.03 -10.11
N ILE A 954 5.70 -57.06 -10.92
CA ILE A 954 5.06 -57.23 -12.23
C ILE A 954 4.14 -58.44 -12.16
N PHE A 955 2.83 -58.26 -12.44
CA PHE A 955 1.84 -59.33 -12.35
C PHE A 955 0.48 -59.01 -13.01
N ASP A 956 -0.25 -60.04 -13.39
CA ASP A 956 -1.59 -60.01 -14.00
C ASP A 956 -1.66 -59.20 -15.31
N ASN A 957 -0.53 -58.95 -16.00
CA ASN A 957 -0.56 -58.34 -17.34
C ASN A 957 -1.07 -59.36 -18.38
N SER A 958 -1.62 -58.88 -19.51
CA SER A 958 -2.19 -59.79 -20.53
C SER A 958 -1.16 -60.34 -21.53
N GLY A 959 0.01 -59.70 -21.63
CA GLY A 959 1.23 -60.28 -22.19
C GLY A 959 2.10 -60.93 -21.12
N ILE A 960 3.41 -60.96 -21.31
CA ILE A 960 4.39 -61.41 -20.31
C ILE A 960 4.93 -60.25 -19.45
N GLY A 961 5.68 -60.55 -18.39
CA GLY A 961 6.15 -59.52 -17.47
C GLY A 961 7.19 -58.55 -18.08
N ILE A 962 8.19 -59.11 -18.78
CA ILE A 962 9.25 -58.37 -19.47
C ILE A 962 9.42 -59.04 -20.85
N ASP A 963 9.34 -58.26 -21.92
CA ASP A 963 9.51 -58.67 -23.32
C ASP A 963 10.75 -57.95 -23.89
N LEU A 964 11.72 -58.72 -24.37
CA LEU A 964 12.91 -58.23 -25.05
C LEU A 964 12.75 -58.45 -26.56
N ALA A 965 12.32 -57.41 -27.27
CA ALA A 965 12.07 -57.52 -28.70
C ALA A 965 13.37 -57.66 -29.50
N SER A 966 13.35 -58.52 -30.52
CA SER A 966 14.34 -58.52 -31.62
C SER A 966 13.91 -57.54 -32.71
N ALA A 967 14.79 -57.28 -33.69
CA ALA A 967 14.45 -56.44 -34.85
C ALA A 967 13.38 -57.06 -35.79
N ALA A 968 13.06 -58.35 -35.62
CA ALA A 968 11.97 -59.00 -36.34
C ALA A 968 10.59 -58.80 -35.67
N ASP A 969 10.57 -58.29 -34.43
CA ASP A 969 9.37 -58.22 -33.62
C ASP A 969 8.59 -56.92 -33.75
N SER A 970 7.33 -56.94 -33.32
CA SER A 970 6.53 -55.73 -33.24
C SER A 970 6.99 -54.84 -32.08
N GLN A 971 7.70 -53.75 -32.38
CA GLN A 971 8.12 -52.76 -31.39
C GLN A 971 6.94 -51.98 -30.74
N ALA A 972 5.69 -52.27 -31.15
CA ALA A 972 4.47 -51.71 -30.59
C ALA A 972 3.82 -52.59 -29.52
N VAL A 973 3.89 -53.92 -29.67
CA VAL A 973 3.11 -54.88 -28.85
C VAL A 973 3.81 -56.22 -28.56
N GLY A 974 5.07 -56.39 -28.98
CA GLY A 974 5.79 -57.67 -28.95
C GLY A 974 5.29 -58.67 -30.01
N THR A 975 5.93 -59.83 -30.12
CA THR A 975 5.46 -60.93 -30.98
C THR A 975 5.35 -62.23 -30.20
N SER A 976 4.17 -62.87 -30.24
CA SER A 976 3.97 -64.21 -29.66
C SER A 976 5.02 -65.22 -30.17
N PRO A 977 5.71 -65.98 -29.29
CA PRO A 977 5.35 -66.26 -27.89
C PRO A 977 5.81 -65.23 -26.85
N PHE A 978 6.34 -64.08 -27.27
CA PHE A 978 6.86 -62.97 -26.46
C PHE A 978 8.12 -63.28 -25.65
N VAL A 979 8.46 -64.55 -25.46
CA VAL A 979 9.66 -64.98 -24.75
C VAL A 979 10.77 -65.33 -25.73
N THR A 980 11.93 -64.70 -25.56
CA THR A 980 13.16 -64.98 -26.30
C THR A 980 13.91 -66.14 -25.63
N ARG A 981 14.13 -67.23 -26.36
CA ARG A 981 14.79 -68.43 -25.80
C ARG A 981 16.28 -68.23 -25.69
N ASN A 982 16.86 -68.74 -24.60
CA ASN A 982 18.30 -68.68 -24.41
C ASN A 982 19.06 -69.45 -25.49
N ASP A 983 20.16 -68.85 -25.95
CA ASP A 983 21.02 -69.32 -27.02
C ASP A 983 22.47 -69.58 -26.54
N ALA A 984 23.34 -70.08 -27.42
CA ALA A 984 24.70 -70.46 -27.07
C ALA A 984 25.70 -69.29 -27.23
N GLY A 985 26.11 -68.73 -26.09
CA GLY A 985 27.13 -67.68 -26.04
C GLY A 985 26.61 -66.25 -26.09
N ASP A 986 25.33 -66.04 -26.42
CA ASP A 986 24.58 -64.79 -26.20
C ASP A 986 25.23 -63.60 -26.91
N VAL A 987 25.31 -63.73 -28.24
CA VAL A 987 25.89 -62.73 -29.16
C VAL A 987 24.83 -61.85 -29.82
N ASP A 988 23.66 -61.77 -29.18
CA ASP A 988 22.42 -61.28 -29.77
C ASP A 988 22.33 -59.75 -29.92
N THR A 989 21.41 -59.33 -30.78
CA THR A 989 21.09 -57.93 -31.07
C THR A 989 19.60 -57.68 -30.94
N GLY A 990 19.22 -56.77 -30.04
CA GLY A 990 17.84 -56.43 -29.75
C GLY A 990 17.71 -55.72 -28.40
N GLY A 991 16.49 -55.63 -27.88
CA GLY A 991 16.21 -55.07 -26.55
C GLY A 991 17.09 -55.74 -25.49
N ASN A 992 17.85 -54.95 -24.73
CA ASN A 992 18.87 -55.43 -23.77
C ASN A 992 19.89 -56.46 -24.29
N ALA A 993 20.08 -56.55 -25.61
CA ALA A 993 20.85 -57.59 -26.31
C ALA A 993 20.29 -59.00 -26.11
N LEU A 994 18.97 -59.13 -25.89
CA LEU A 994 18.24 -60.40 -25.70
C LEU A 994 18.78 -61.31 -24.57
N LEU A 995 19.52 -60.70 -23.63
CA LEU A 995 20.29 -61.36 -22.55
C LEU A 995 19.62 -62.62 -21.98
N ASN A 996 20.33 -63.74 -22.07
CA ASN A 996 19.91 -65.05 -21.53
C ASN A 996 19.46 -64.96 -20.05
N PHE A 997 18.23 -65.41 -19.76
CA PHE A 997 17.69 -65.47 -18.38
C PHE A 997 18.25 -66.69 -17.58
N PRO A 998 18.15 -66.69 -16.24
CA PRO A 998 18.57 -67.84 -15.42
C PRO A 998 17.72 -69.09 -15.70
N VAL A 999 18.30 -70.29 -15.62
CA VAL A 999 17.58 -71.56 -15.78
C VAL A 999 17.74 -72.42 -14.53
N PHE A 1000 16.64 -72.69 -13.83
CA PHE A 1000 16.65 -73.49 -12.60
C PHE A 1000 16.72 -75.00 -12.87
N SER A 1001 17.61 -75.70 -12.17
CA SER A 1001 17.62 -77.17 -12.06
C SER A 1001 16.98 -77.69 -10.77
N GLY A 1002 16.79 -76.83 -9.77
CA GLY A 1002 16.07 -77.19 -8.54
C GLY A 1002 15.98 -76.05 -7.53
N ALA A 1003 14.86 -76.02 -6.80
CA ALA A 1003 14.59 -75.12 -5.68
C ALA A 1003 14.08 -75.97 -4.50
N VAL A 1004 14.97 -76.37 -3.60
CA VAL A 1004 14.69 -77.42 -2.60
C VAL A 1004 14.89 -76.90 -1.19
N ILE A 1005 13.85 -77.00 -0.35
CA ILE A 1005 13.97 -76.75 1.09
C ILE A 1005 14.66 -77.94 1.76
N ASP A 1006 15.67 -77.66 2.58
CA ASP A 1006 16.39 -78.70 3.32
C ASP A 1006 15.48 -79.50 4.29
N ALA A 1007 15.90 -80.70 4.66
CA ALA A 1007 15.12 -81.56 5.56
C ALA A 1007 14.87 -80.95 6.95
N ALA A 1008 15.61 -79.90 7.33
CA ALA A 1008 15.42 -79.18 8.59
C ALA A 1008 14.40 -78.03 8.49
N GLY A 1009 13.90 -77.71 7.28
CA GLY A 1009 12.97 -76.60 7.03
C GLY A 1009 13.58 -75.23 7.24
N LYS A 1010 14.90 -75.06 7.04
CA LYS A 1010 15.63 -73.82 7.37
C LYS A 1010 16.13 -73.05 6.16
N ASN A 1011 16.62 -73.74 5.14
CA ASN A 1011 17.23 -73.11 3.98
C ASN A 1011 16.60 -73.61 2.68
N LEU A 1012 16.47 -72.69 1.72
CA LEU A 1012 16.21 -72.99 0.32
C LEU A 1012 17.55 -73.15 -0.40
N THR A 1013 17.78 -74.30 -1.01
CA THR A 1013 18.88 -74.53 -1.94
C THR A 1013 18.39 -74.27 -3.35
N LEU A 1014 18.96 -73.28 -4.02
CA LEU A 1014 18.71 -72.93 -5.42
C LEU A 1014 19.88 -73.39 -6.28
N SER A 1015 19.60 -74.19 -7.29
CA SER A 1015 20.59 -74.67 -8.26
C SER A 1015 20.12 -74.43 -9.68
N GLY A 1016 21.04 -74.13 -10.59
CA GLY A 1016 20.70 -73.82 -11.97
C GLY A 1016 21.91 -73.42 -12.81
N PHE A 1017 21.63 -72.65 -13.85
CA PHE A 1017 22.58 -72.06 -14.77
C PHE A 1017 22.30 -70.57 -14.96
N ALA A 1018 23.35 -69.77 -15.09
CA ALA A 1018 23.28 -68.36 -15.42
C ALA A 1018 24.56 -67.93 -16.14
N ARG A 1019 24.49 -66.82 -16.88
CA ARG A 1019 25.66 -66.18 -17.50
C ARG A 1019 26.64 -65.70 -16.41
N PRO A 1020 27.97 -65.76 -16.62
CA PRO A 1020 28.90 -65.50 -15.53
C PRO A 1020 28.82 -64.06 -15.00
N GLY A 1021 28.91 -63.91 -13.68
CA GLY A 1021 28.92 -62.63 -12.98
C GLY A 1021 27.61 -61.81 -13.03
N VAL A 1022 26.50 -62.36 -13.53
CA VAL A 1022 25.21 -61.65 -13.55
C VAL A 1022 24.55 -61.60 -12.17
N LEU A 1023 23.77 -60.55 -11.93
CA LEU A 1023 22.88 -60.44 -10.79
C LEU A 1023 21.58 -61.20 -11.10
N ILE A 1024 21.31 -62.26 -10.35
CA ILE A 1024 20.07 -63.04 -10.41
C ILE A 1024 19.10 -62.45 -9.37
N GLU A 1025 18.02 -61.80 -9.81
CA GLU A 1025 16.96 -61.35 -8.89
C GLU A 1025 15.85 -62.40 -8.81
N LEU A 1026 15.57 -62.91 -7.62
CA LEU A 1026 14.57 -63.95 -7.38
C LEU A 1026 13.23 -63.34 -6.96
N PHE A 1027 12.14 -63.85 -7.53
CA PHE A 1027 10.77 -63.42 -7.28
C PHE A 1027 9.84 -64.60 -6.98
N VAL A 1028 8.81 -64.37 -6.16
CA VAL A 1028 7.59 -65.19 -6.21
C VAL A 1028 6.89 -64.87 -7.54
N ALA A 1029 6.65 -65.91 -8.35
CA ALA A 1029 6.03 -65.76 -9.66
C ALA A 1029 4.50 -65.61 -9.57
N ALA A 1030 3.95 -64.66 -10.32
CA ALA A 1030 2.58 -64.76 -10.83
C ALA A 1030 2.59 -65.67 -12.07
N PRO A 1031 1.88 -66.81 -12.08
CA PRO A 1031 1.87 -67.70 -13.24
C PRO A 1031 1.03 -67.13 -14.37
N ASP A 1032 1.59 -67.18 -15.58
CA ASP A 1032 0.97 -66.75 -16.83
C ASP A 1032 0.82 -67.94 -17.81
N PRO A 1033 0.24 -67.75 -19.00
CA PRO A 1033 0.18 -68.79 -20.03
C PRO A 1033 1.53 -69.19 -20.65
N SER A 1034 2.60 -68.37 -20.51
CA SER A 1034 3.92 -68.68 -21.06
C SER A 1034 4.66 -69.75 -20.24
N ASN A 1035 4.35 -69.86 -18.94
CA ASN A 1035 5.06 -70.64 -17.92
C ASN A 1035 6.41 -70.05 -17.46
N PHE A 1036 6.77 -68.87 -17.93
CA PHE A 1036 7.87 -68.05 -17.39
C PHE A 1036 7.37 -67.15 -16.25
N GLY A 1037 6.09 -66.77 -16.31
CA GLY A 1037 5.44 -65.97 -15.28
C GLY A 1037 5.95 -64.54 -15.20
N GLU A 1038 5.48 -63.85 -14.17
CA GLU A 1038 5.86 -62.47 -13.88
C GLU A 1038 6.36 -62.35 -12.45
N GLY A 1039 7.39 -61.51 -12.22
CA GLY A 1039 7.97 -61.30 -10.90
C GLY A 1039 7.06 -60.46 -9.98
N LYS A 1040 6.11 -61.10 -9.30
CA LYS A 1040 5.13 -60.42 -8.44
C LYS A 1040 5.73 -59.86 -7.16
N THR A 1041 6.58 -60.65 -6.48
CA THR A 1041 7.17 -60.25 -5.19
C THR A 1041 8.67 -60.51 -5.23
N TYR A 1042 9.48 -59.45 -5.22
CA TYR A 1042 10.93 -59.56 -5.07
C TYR A 1042 11.31 -60.19 -3.71
N LEU A 1043 12.29 -61.08 -3.73
CA LEU A 1043 12.75 -61.82 -2.55
C LEU A 1043 14.21 -61.48 -2.20
N VAL A 1044 15.14 -61.68 -3.14
CA VAL A 1044 16.58 -61.56 -2.92
C VAL A 1044 17.31 -61.39 -4.25
N SER A 1045 18.43 -60.68 -4.26
CA SER A 1045 19.40 -60.69 -5.37
C SER A 1045 20.60 -61.55 -4.99
N LEU A 1046 21.01 -62.42 -5.92
CA LEU A 1046 22.15 -63.34 -5.84
C LEU A 1046 23.10 -63.01 -7.00
N THR A 1047 24.37 -63.38 -6.94
CA THR A 1047 25.32 -63.11 -8.04
C THR A 1047 26.08 -64.38 -8.37
N GLU A 1048 26.06 -64.79 -9.65
CA GLU A 1048 26.80 -65.96 -10.12
C GLU A 1048 28.30 -65.78 -9.79
N GLY A 1049 28.93 -66.86 -9.32
CA GLY A 1049 30.36 -66.89 -9.01
C GLY A 1049 30.79 -66.00 -7.83
N ALA A 1050 29.85 -65.34 -7.13
CA ALA A 1050 30.17 -64.46 -6.02
C ALA A 1050 30.55 -65.21 -4.75
N SER A 1051 31.45 -64.61 -3.96
CA SER A 1051 31.75 -65.03 -2.60
C SER A 1051 31.26 -63.95 -1.61
N GLY A 1052 30.61 -64.37 -0.52
CA GLY A 1052 29.96 -63.47 0.43
C GLY A 1052 28.76 -64.10 1.14
N THR A 1053 27.82 -63.27 1.58
CA THR A 1053 26.63 -63.65 2.37
C THR A 1053 25.83 -64.79 1.73
N PHE A 1054 25.61 -64.73 0.42
CA PHE A 1054 25.07 -65.82 -0.39
C PHE A 1054 26.14 -66.19 -1.40
N SER A 1055 27.12 -67.00 -0.96
CA SER A 1055 28.18 -67.49 -1.85
C SER A 1055 27.63 -68.48 -2.85
N ASP A 1056 28.05 -68.38 -4.11
CA ASP A 1056 27.89 -69.45 -5.09
C ASP A 1056 28.87 -70.58 -4.75
N THR A 1057 28.35 -71.79 -4.57
CA THR A 1057 29.15 -72.97 -4.21
C THR A 1057 29.49 -73.86 -5.40
N ASN A 1058 29.08 -73.49 -6.62
CA ASN A 1058 29.22 -74.34 -7.81
C ASN A 1058 29.87 -73.60 -9.00
N ALA A 1059 31.17 -73.33 -8.91
CA ALA A 1059 31.98 -72.72 -9.97
C ALA A 1059 32.21 -73.61 -11.22
N GLY A 1060 31.32 -74.57 -11.49
CA GLY A 1060 31.38 -75.43 -12.67
C GLY A 1060 30.66 -74.81 -13.88
N THR A 1061 30.96 -75.29 -15.08
CA THR A 1061 30.19 -74.98 -16.30
C THR A 1061 29.45 -76.21 -16.81
N GLY A 1062 28.47 -76.03 -17.70
CA GLY A 1062 27.82 -77.13 -18.39
C GLY A 1062 26.71 -76.68 -19.35
N THR A 1063 26.23 -77.63 -20.13
CA THR A 1063 25.13 -77.42 -21.08
C THR A 1063 23.79 -77.79 -20.43
N TYR A 1064 22.74 -77.04 -20.75
CA TYR A 1064 21.34 -77.44 -20.58
C TYR A 1064 20.61 -77.40 -21.93
N THR A 1065 19.54 -78.18 -22.05
CA THR A 1065 18.66 -78.16 -23.21
C THR A 1065 17.23 -78.33 -22.72
N ASP A 1066 16.39 -77.33 -22.99
CA ASP A 1066 14.97 -77.31 -22.64
C ASP A 1066 14.15 -76.78 -23.82
N VAL A 1067 12.94 -77.33 -24.01
CA VAL A 1067 12.07 -76.99 -25.16
C VAL A 1067 11.52 -75.56 -25.13
N ASN A 1068 11.38 -74.99 -23.93
CA ASN A 1068 10.89 -73.65 -23.71
C ASN A 1068 12.04 -72.67 -23.46
N ALA A 1069 12.97 -73.00 -22.55
CA ALA A 1069 14.07 -72.10 -22.18
C ALA A 1069 15.24 -72.07 -23.19
N GLY A 1070 15.35 -73.01 -24.13
CA GLY A 1070 16.42 -73.02 -25.13
C GLY A 1070 17.64 -73.85 -24.76
N THR A 1071 18.84 -73.43 -25.16
CA THR A 1071 20.09 -74.19 -24.98
C THR A 1071 21.30 -73.28 -24.95
N ASP A 1072 22.01 -73.27 -23.82
CA ASP A 1072 23.30 -72.58 -23.64
C ASP A 1072 24.31 -73.51 -22.95
N THR A 1073 25.60 -73.20 -23.06
CA THR A 1073 26.69 -73.83 -22.30
C THR A 1073 27.39 -72.77 -21.47
N THR A 1074 27.01 -72.68 -20.19
CA THR A 1074 27.33 -71.54 -19.33
C THR A 1074 27.64 -71.99 -17.90
N ASN A 1075 27.84 -71.04 -17.00
CA ASN A 1075 28.12 -71.32 -15.60
C ASN A 1075 26.92 -71.96 -14.90
N ARG A 1076 27.21 -72.89 -14.00
CA ARG A 1076 26.25 -73.40 -13.02
C ARG A 1076 26.28 -72.47 -11.81
N PHE A 1077 25.21 -72.49 -11.03
CA PHE A 1077 25.20 -71.87 -9.70
C PHE A 1077 24.62 -72.82 -8.66
N THR A 1078 25.00 -72.65 -7.40
CA THR A 1078 24.31 -73.25 -6.26
C THR A 1078 24.39 -72.33 -5.03
N PHE A 1079 23.24 -71.76 -4.66
CA PHE A 1079 23.07 -70.87 -3.51
C PHE A 1079 22.27 -71.57 -2.40
N VAL A 1080 22.64 -71.30 -1.16
CA VAL A 1080 21.86 -71.70 0.03
C VAL A 1080 21.37 -70.43 0.71
N VAL A 1081 20.06 -70.21 0.73
CA VAL A 1081 19.44 -68.98 1.25
C VAL A 1081 18.52 -69.33 2.42
N PRO A 1082 18.67 -68.71 3.60
CA PRO A 1082 17.78 -68.95 4.73
C PRO A 1082 16.32 -68.58 4.39
N LEU A 1083 15.37 -69.46 4.72
CA LEU A 1083 13.94 -69.18 4.52
C LEU A 1083 13.47 -67.99 5.36
N THR A 1084 14.15 -67.69 6.47
CA THR A 1084 13.87 -66.50 7.29
C THR A 1084 14.13 -65.17 6.59
N SER A 1085 14.91 -65.15 5.49
CA SER A 1085 15.07 -63.99 4.61
C SER A 1085 14.15 -64.00 3.38
N LEU A 1086 13.38 -65.07 3.17
CA LEU A 1086 12.54 -65.28 1.98
C LEU A 1086 11.06 -65.24 2.37
N ALA A 1087 10.52 -64.02 2.56
CA ALA A 1087 9.15 -63.82 3.00
C ALA A 1087 8.13 -64.52 2.08
N GLY A 1088 7.30 -65.41 2.66
CA GLY A 1088 6.25 -66.14 1.95
C GLY A 1088 6.69 -67.37 1.15
N VAL A 1089 7.98 -67.73 1.16
CA VAL A 1089 8.48 -68.94 0.46
C VAL A 1089 8.25 -70.19 1.31
N GLN A 1090 7.59 -71.18 0.73
CA GLN A 1090 7.24 -72.47 1.31
C GLN A 1090 7.11 -73.53 0.22
N LEU A 1091 6.80 -74.78 0.58
CA LEU A 1091 6.54 -75.85 -0.39
C LEU A 1091 5.40 -75.48 -1.35
N GLY A 1092 5.57 -75.74 -2.63
CA GLY A 1092 4.62 -75.37 -3.69
C GLY A 1092 4.68 -73.88 -4.11
N THR A 1093 5.50 -73.04 -3.46
CA THR A 1093 5.74 -71.67 -3.95
C THR A 1093 6.36 -71.74 -5.35
N LYS A 1094 5.82 -70.95 -6.28
CA LYS A 1094 6.35 -70.78 -7.62
C LYS A 1094 7.35 -69.62 -7.64
N LEU A 1095 8.54 -69.86 -8.17
CA LEU A 1095 9.63 -68.90 -8.26
C LEU A 1095 10.01 -68.65 -9.72
N THR A 1096 10.37 -67.42 -10.03
CA THR A 1096 11.00 -67.00 -11.29
C THR A 1096 12.12 -66.00 -10.98
N ALA A 1097 13.00 -65.72 -11.93
CA ALA A 1097 14.11 -64.81 -11.77
C ALA A 1097 14.45 -64.07 -13.07
N THR A 1098 15.10 -62.92 -12.95
CA THR A 1098 15.78 -62.22 -14.05
C THR A 1098 17.30 -62.28 -13.84
N ALA A 1099 18.07 -62.10 -14.91
CA ALA A 1099 19.51 -61.84 -14.89
C ALA A 1099 19.75 -60.37 -15.26
N THR A 1100 20.58 -59.65 -14.51
CA THR A 1100 21.07 -58.32 -14.88
C THR A 1100 22.58 -58.34 -15.04
N CYS A 1101 23.07 -57.85 -16.18
CA CYS A 1101 24.49 -57.78 -16.46
C CYS A 1101 25.21 -56.73 -15.60
N LEU A 1102 26.12 -57.18 -14.72
CA LEU A 1102 26.93 -56.28 -13.89
C LEU A 1102 28.23 -55.82 -14.59
N SER A 1103 28.69 -56.56 -15.59
CA SER A 1103 29.88 -56.21 -16.38
C SER A 1103 29.80 -56.79 -17.78
N SER A 1104 29.89 -55.94 -18.81
CA SER A 1104 29.96 -56.37 -20.21
C SER A 1104 31.15 -57.30 -20.53
N ALA A 1105 32.14 -57.38 -19.64
CA ALA A 1105 33.25 -58.33 -19.76
C ALA A 1105 32.85 -59.80 -19.46
N THR A 1106 31.78 -60.03 -18.68
CA THR A 1106 31.31 -61.38 -18.32
C THR A 1106 30.06 -61.79 -19.10
N CYS A 1107 29.19 -60.84 -19.47
CA CYS A 1107 27.95 -61.08 -20.22
C CYS A 1107 28.14 -61.06 -21.75
N THR A 1108 29.30 -61.54 -22.27
CA THR A 1108 29.81 -61.34 -23.65
C THR A 1108 28.83 -60.79 -24.69
N ALA A 1109 28.87 -59.46 -24.91
CA ALA A 1109 28.04 -58.63 -25.83
C ALA A 1109 26.94 -57.79 -25.14
N ALA A 1110 26.29 -58.25 -24.07
CA ALA A 1110 25.30 -57.44 -23.36
C ALA A 1110 25.95 -56.24 -22.61
N PRO A 1111 25.47 -54.99 -22.79
CA PRO A 1111 25.95 -53.85 -22.02
C PRO A 1111 25.64 -53.96 -20.52
N THR A 1112 26.51 -53.38 -19.69
CA THR A 1112 26.26 -53.27 -18.24
C THR A 1112 24.92 -52.60 -17.98
N GLY A 1113 24.12 -53.19 -17.09
CA GLY A 1113 22.78 -52.74 -16.77
C GLY A 1113 21.67 -53.46 -17.54
N SER A 1114 21.94 -54.14 -18.66
CA SER A 1114 20.92 -54.93 -19.37
C SER A 1114 20.31 -56.00 -18.45
N THR A 1115 18.98 -56.10 -18.43
CA THR A 1115 18.22 -57.12 -17.71
C THR A 1115 17.45 -58.03 -18.67
N SER A 1116 17.47 -59.34 -18.41
CA SER A 1116 16.75 -60.38 -19.15
C SER A 1116 15.22 -60.32 -18.94
N GLU A 1117 14.52 -61.15 -19.70
CA GLU A 1117 13.15 -61.57 -19.38
C GLU A 1117 13.11 -62.44 -18.10
N PHE A 1118 11.91 -62.83 -17.66
CA PHE A 1118 11.74 -63.78 -16.55
C PHE A 1118 12.05 -65.22 -16.99
N SER A 1119 12.71 -65.98 -16.12
CA SER A 1119 13.01 -67.41 -16.30
C SER A 1119 11.77 -68.32 -16.29
N LEU A 1120 11.90 -69.57 -16.74
CA LEU A 1120 10.88 -70.60 -16.49
C LEU A 1120 10.56 -70.74 -14.99
N ILE A 1121 9.27 -70.86 -14.67
CA ILE A 1121 8.82 -71.07 -13.29
C ILE A 1121 9.38 -72.39 -12.74
N THR A 1122 10.09 -72.31 -11.62
CA THR A 1122 10.42 -73.47 -10.79
C THR A 1122 9.48 -73.55 -9.58
N THR A 1123 9.14 -74.76 -9.14
CA THR A 1123 8.30 -74.98 -7.96
C THR A 1123 9.18 -75.43 -6.80
N VAL A 1124 9.03 -74.78 -5.65
CA VAL A 1124 9.76 -75.13 -4.42
C VAL A 1124 9.29 -76.49 -3.91
N THR A 1125 10.20 -77.47 -3.90
CA THR A 1125 10.03 -78.79 -3.30
C THR A 1125 10.80 -78.88 -1.99
N GLY A 1126 10.72 -80.00 -1.28
CA GLY A 1126 11.48 -80.21 -0.05
C GLY A 1126 12.23 -81.54 -0.02
N THR A 1127 13.15 -81.68 0.93
CA THR A 1127 13.84 -82.94 1.17
C THR A 1127 13.03 -83.82 2.14
N PRO A 1128 12.55 -85.01 1.73
CA PRO A 1128 12.04 -86.02 2.64
C PRO A 1128 13.20 -86.64 3.44
N LEU A 1129 12.99 -86.94 4.72
CA LEU A 1129 14.02 -87.55 5.57
C LEU A 1129 13.38 -88.53 6.57
N VAL A 1130 13.53 -89.83 6.31
CA VAL A 1130 12.99 -90.87 7.18
C VAL A 1130 14.06 -91.38 8.15
N ASN A 1131 13.85 -91.13 9.43
CA ASN A 1131 14.66 -91.71 10.49
C ASN A 1131 14.11 -93.08 10.90
N LEU A 1132 15.00 -94.06 11.05
CA LEU A 1132 14.69 -95.41 11.52
C LEU A 1132 15.30 -95.64 12.91
N THR A 1133 14.55 -96.23 13.83
CA THR A 1133 15.05 -96.70 15.13
C THR A 1133 14.73 -98.18 15.31
N LYS A 1134 15.75 -99.02 15.46
CA LYS A 1134 15.57 -100.47 15.69
C LYS A 1134 15.77 -100.79 17.17
N SER A 1135 14.85 -101.57 17.72
CA SER A 1135 14.89 -102.10 19.08
C SER A 1135 14.56 -103.59 19.07
N VAL A 1136 14.91 -104.29 20.15
CA VAL A 1136 14.68 -105.72 20.33
C VAL A 1136 14.22 -105.99 21.76
N ARG A 1137 13.35 -107.00 21.93
CA ARG A 1137 13.03 -107.59 23.23
C ARG A 1137 13.12 -109.10 23.19
N ASN A 1138 13.57 -109.71 24.29
CA ASN A 1138 13.48 -111.16 24.47
C ASN A 1138 12.10 -111.51 25.06
N CYS A 1139 11.39 -112.43 24.42
CA CYS A 1139 10.07 -112.92 24.83
C CYS A 1139 10.16 -114.23 25.63
N GLY A 1140 11.33 -114.87 25.70
CA GLY A 1140 11.50 -116.25 26.13
C GLY A 1140 10.95 -117.25 25.10
N PRO A 1141 10.86 -118.54 25.43
CA PRO A 1141 10.24 -119.54 24.58
C PRO A 1141 8.72 -119.35 24.58
N ILE A 1142 8.18 -118.78 23.50
CA ILE A 1142 6.74 -118.55 23.32
C ILE A 1142 6.20 -119.31 22.11
N ALA A 1143 4.94 -119.76 22.21
CA ALA A 1143 4.23 -120.36 21.08
C ALA A 1143 3.86 -119.31 20.01
N PRO A 1144 3.68 -119.70 18.74
CA PRO A 1144 3.16 -118.83 17.68
C PRO A 1144 1.91 -118.06 18.13
N GLY A 1145 1.90 -116.74 17.92
CA GLY A 1145 0.79 -115.86 18.30
C GLY A 1145 0.64 -115.52 19.79
N ALA A 1146 1.48 -116.05 20.68
CA ALA A 1146 1.49 -115.62 22.08
C ALA A 1146 2.02 -114.18 22.23
N ALA A 1147 1.56 -113.48 23.27
CA ALA A 1147 1.99 -112.12 23.57
C ALA A 1147 3.43 -112.10 24.15
N CYS A 1148 4.25 -111.14 23.71
CA CYS A 1148 5.59 -110.93 24.23
C CYS A 1148 5.57 -109.93 25.40
N THR A 1149 6.05 -110.36 26.57
CA THR A 1149 6.03 -109.56 27.82
C THR A 1149 7.33 -108.81 28.10
N GLY A 1150 8.38 -109.02 27.31
CA GLY A 1150 9.66 -108.33 27.46
C GLY A 1150 9.58 -106.83 27.18
N THR A 1151 10.56 -106.07 27.69
CA THR A 1151 10.74 -104.64 27.40
C THR A 1151 11.70 -104.46 26.21
N TYR A 1152 11.38 -103.53 25.31
CA TYR A 1152 12.26 -103.16 24.20
C TYR A 1152 13.50 -102.41 24.69
N GLY A 1153 14.66 -102.78 24.15
CA GLY A 1153 15.93 -102.08 24.32
C GLY A 1153 16.78 -102.17 23.05
N VAL A 1154 17.98 -101.59 23.08
CA VAL A 1154 18.96 -101.69 21.97
C VAL A 1154 19.72 -103.02 21.97
N ASN A 1155 19.78 -103.70 23.12
CA ASN A 1155 20.40 -105.01 23.32
C ASN A 1155 19.52 -105.83 24.27
N VAL A 1156 19.50 -107.16 24.12
CA VAL A 1156 18.92 -108.09 25.09
C VAL A 1156 19.79 -109.34 25.23
N VAL A 1157 19.68 -109.99 26.38
CA VAL A 1157 20.27 -111.32 26.62
C VAL A 1157 19.22 -112.38 26.31
N GLY A 1158 19.63 -113.45 25.64
CA GLY A 1158 18.79 -114.62 25.37
C GLY A 1158 19.62 -115.89 25.18
N LYS A 1159 18.94 -117.03 25.17
CA LYS A 1159 19.52 -118.38 25.00
C LYS A 1159 18.86 -119.12 23.82
N PRO A 1160 19.46 -120.21 23.30
CA PRO A 1160 18.83 -121.03 22.27
C PRO A 1160 17.39 -121.43 22.62
N GLY A 1161 16.49 -121.30 21.64
CA GLY A 1161 15.04 -121.49 21.80
C GLY A 1161 14.24 -120.28 22.30
N ASP A 1162 14.88 -119.22 22.79
CA ASP A 1162 14.18 -117.95 23.09
C ASP A 1162 13.72 -117.27 21.79
N VAL A 1163 12.55 -116.63 21.83
CA VAL A 1163 12.05 -115.79 20.74
C VAL A 1163 12.45 -114.34 20.98
N LEU A 1164 13.14 -113.74 20.02
CA LEU A 1164 13.44 -112.32 19.97
C LEU A 1164 12.41 -111.60 19.09
N GLU A 1165 11.81 -110.54 19.61
CA GLU A 1165 10.92 -109.67 18.85
C GLU A 1165 11.63 -108.34 18.55
N TYR A 1166 11.85 -108.07 17.27
CA TYR A 1166 12.48 -106.87 16.75
C TYR A 1166 11.42 -105.89 16.30
N LYS A 1167 11.60 -104.61 16.62
CA LYS A 1167 10.73 -103.50 16.20
C LYS A 1167 11.56 -102.42 15.54
N ILE A 1168 11.18 -102.04 14.33
CA ILE A 1168 11.74 -100.91 13.58
C ILE A 1168 10.69 -99.82 13.56
N ASP A 1169 10.89 -98.76 14.33
CA ASP A 1169 10.13 -97.52 14.24
C ASP A 1169 10.65 -96.67 13.09
N TYR A 1170 9.75 -96.01 12.36
CA TYR A 1170 10.07 -95.05 11.32
C TYR A 1170 9.27 -93.75 11.50
N VAL A 1171 9.91 -92.63 11.19
CA VAL A 1171 9.30 -91.29 11.19
C VAL A 1171 9.89 -90.46 10.06
N ASN A 1172 9.06 -89.81 9.24
CA ASN A 1172 9.53 -88.77 8.34
C ASN A 1172 9.69 -87.47 9.14
N VAL A 1173 10.94 -87.08 9.37
CA VAL A 1173 11.33 -85.81 10.02
C VAL A 1173 11.69 -84.73 9.01
N GLY A 1174 11.67 -85.04 7.71
CA GLY A 1174 11.84 -84.08 6.63
C GLY A 1174 10.60 -83.22 6.40
N VAL A 1175 10.73 -82.24 5.52
CA VAL A 1175 9.66 -81.28 5.20
C VAL A 1175 8.71 -81.76 4.10
N ASP A 1176 9.14 -82.71 3.26
CA ASP A 1176 8.36 -83.24 2.14
C ASP A 1176 8.02 -84.73 2.33
N THR A 1177 7.06 -85.23 1.55
CA THR A 1177 6.59 -86.62 1.61
C THR A 1177 7.65 -87.57 1.05
N ALA A 1178 8.07 -88.55 1.86
CA ALA A 1178 8.90 -89.64 1.37
C ALA A 1178 8.01 -90.60 0.56
N THR A 1179 8.13 -90.60 -0.77
CA THR A 1179 7.43 -91.58 -1.62
C THR A 1179 8.22 -92.89 -1.69
N ASP A 1180 7.51 -93.98 -2.01
CA ASP A 1180 8.10 -95.30 -2.28
C ASP A 1180 9.06 -95.84 -1.20
N LEU A 1181 8.81 -95.50 0.08
CA LEU A 1181 9.62 -95.99 1.19
C LEU A 1181 9.51 -97.52 1.30
N VAL A 1182 10.66 -98.18 1.28
CA VAL A 1182 10.79 -99.62 1.55
C VAL A 1182 11.75 -99.83 2.71
N ILE A 1183 11.28 -100.49 3.78
CA ILE A 1183 12.08 -100.87 4.94
C ILE A 1183 12.60 -102.30 4.72
N ILE A 1184 13.90 -102.48 4.90
CA ILE A 1184 14.60 -103.75 4.70
C ILE A 1184 15.44 -104.04 5.94
N ASP A 1185 15.39 -105.27 6.43
CA ASP A 1185 16.20 -105.70 7.57
C ASP A 1185 16.61 -107.17 7.43
N ASN A 1186 17.85 -107.48 7.80
CA ASN A 1186 18.36 -108.85 7.75
C ASN A 1186 18.09 -109.56 9.07
N VAL A 1187 17.70 -110.83 8.97
CA VAL A 1187 17.55 -111.71 10.13
C VAL A 1187 18.94 -111.96 10.72
N PRO A 1188 19.15 -111.72 12.03
CA PRO A 1188 20.46 -111.90 12.63
C PRO A 1188 20.98 -113.34 12.53
N ALA A 1189 22.28 -113.49 12.32
CA ALA A 1189 22.95 -114.78 12.33
C ALA A 1189 22.72 -115.53 13.65
N ASN A 1190 22.68 -116.87 13.59
CA ASN A 1190 22.28 -117.76 14.70
C ASN A 1190 20.84 -117.50 15.20
N SER A 1191 19.97 -116.97 14.35
CA SER A 1191 18.53 -116.95 14.58
C SER A 1191 17.76 -117.31 13.30
N THR A 1192 16.53 -117.81 13.46
CA THR A 1192 15.62 -118.16 12.35
C THR A 1192 14.36 -117.28 12.42
N ALA A 1193 13.96 -116.65 11.32
CA ALA A 1193 12.72 -115.87 11.28
C ALA A 1193 11.46 -116.72 11.48
N LEU A 1194 10.54 -116.23 12.31
CA LEU A 1194 9.24 -116.88 12.55
C LEU A 1194 8.20 -116.37 11.56
N GLN A 1195 8.06 -117.06 10.43
CA GLN A 1195 7.06 -116.81 9.38
C GLN A 1195 5.59 -117.00 9.82
N SER A 1196 5.36 -117.39 11.08
CA SER A 1196 4.05 -117.41 11.74
C SER A 1196 4.13 -116.82 13.15
N GLY A 1197 5.00 -115.83 13.36
CA GLY A 1197 5.29 -115.26 14.67
C GLY A 1197 4.08 -114.67 15.39
N PHE A 1198 3.13 -114.08 14.67
CA PHE A 1198 1.93 -113.43 15.24
C PHE A 1198 0.64 -114.19 14.98
N ALA A 1199 0.51 -114.88 13.84
CA ALA A 1199 -0.55 -115.85 13.56
C ALA A 1199 -0.10 -116.81 12.45
N SER A 1200 -0.90 -117.82 12.13
CA SER A 1200 -0.62 -118.76 11.03
C SER A 1200 -0.41 -118.01 9.70
N GLY A 1201 0.77 -118.18 9.09
CA GLY A 1201 1.18 -117.48 7.87
C GLY A 1201 1.48 -115.97 8.03
N ARG A 1202 1.37 -115.43 9.24
CA ARG A 1202 1.53 -114.00 9.56
C ARG A 1202 2.76 -113.78 10.46
N GLY A 1203 3.91 -113.56 9.83
CA GLY A 1203 5.19 -113.32 10.52
C GLY A 1203 5.49 -111.87 10.88
N LEU A 1204 4.67 -110.92 10.40
CA LEU A 1204 4.91 -109.48 10.56
C LEU A 1204 3.70 -108.76 11.18
N SER A 1205 3.97 -107.75 12.00
CA SER A 1205 2.98 -106.77 12.48
C SER A 1205 3.43 -105.38 12.06
N TRP A 1206 2.63 -104.70 11.23
CA TRP A 1206 2.89 -103.33 10.78
C TRP A 1206 1.87 -102.38 11.40
N THR A 1207 2.36 -101.32 12.03
CA THR A 1207 1.55 -100.32 12.72
C THR A 1207 1.74 -98.96 12.06
N VAL A 1208 0.65 -98.27 11.73
CA VAL A 1208 0.62 -96.90 11.20
C VAL A 1208 -0.31 -96.07 12.07
N GLY A 1209 0.21 -94.99 12.68
CA GLY A 1209 -0.51 -94.28 13.73
C GLY A 1209 -0.90 -95.22 14.89
N SER A 1210 -2.20 -95.34 15.17
CA SER A 1210 -2.74 -96.24 16.20
C SER A 1210 -3.23 -97.61 15.68
N THR A 1211 -3.19 -97.85 14.37
CA THR A 1211 -3.72 -99.07 13.75
C THR A 1211 -2.62 -100.07 13.48
N SER A 1212 -2.77 -101.31 13.96
CA SER A 1212 -1.82 -102.40 13.77
C SER A 1212 -2.44 -103.52 12.93
N THR A 1213 -1.73 -103.96 11.89
CA THR A 1213 -2.18 -104.94 10.89
C THR A 1213 -1.17 -106.09 10.84
N LEU A 1214 -1.66 -107.33 10.87
CA LEU A 1214 -0.81 -108.53 10.70
C LEU A 1214 -0.63 -108.84 9.21
N LEU A 1215 0.61 -108.79 8.75
CA LEU A 1215 0.98 -109.01 7.35
C LEU A 1215 1.47 -110.46 7.13
N THR A 1216 1.32 -110.98 5.91
CA THR A 1216 1.82 -112.32 5.58
C THR A 1216 3.35 -112.36 5.58
N SER A 1217 3.90 -113.57 5.52
CA SER A 1217 5.32 -113.77 5.25
C SER A 1217 5.64 -114.06 3.77
N ALA A 1218 4.63 -114.27 2.93
CA ALA A 1218 4.79 -114.54 1.51
C ALA A 1218 5.00 -113.25 0.70
N ALA A 1219 5.67 -113.35 -0.44
CA ALA A 1219 5.89 -112.20 -1.31
C ALA A 1219 4.67 -111.95 -2.21
N GLY A 1220 4.14 -110.73 -2.19
CA GLY A 1220 3.09 -110.27 -3.12
C GLY A 1220 1.64 -110.37 -2.60
N ASP A 1221 1.40 -110.97 -1.43
CA ASP A 1221 0.06 -111.08 -0.83
C ASP A 1221 -0.40 -109.76 -0.19
N ASP A 1222 0.51 -109.06 0.50
CA ASP A 1222 0.28 -107.74 1.09
C ASP A 1222 1.60 -106.93 1.14
N ALA A 1223 1.64 -105.84 1.91
CA ALA A 1223 2.79 -104.91 1.95
C ALA A 1223 4.08 -105.54 2.52
N GLY A 1224 3.99 -106.67 3.23
CA GLY A 1224 5.10 -107.27 3.97
C GLY A 1224 5.62 -108.56 3.33
N THR A 1225 6.87 -108.90 3.62
CA THR A 1225 7.46 -110.20 3.31
C THR A 1225 8.50 -110.54 4.37
N LEU A 1226 8.49 -111.78 4.87
CA LEU A 1226 9.49 -112.27 5.83
C LEU A 1226 10.02 -113.61 5.33
N SER A 1227 11.18 -113.58 4.68
CA SER A 1227 11.91 -114.81 4.34
C SER A 1227 12.64 -115.35 5.57
N PRO A 1228 13.22 -116.56 5.52
CA PRO A 1228 14.08 -117.07 6.59
C PRO A 1228 15.28 -116.17 6.93
N THR A 1229 15.67 -115.27 6.02
CA THR A 1229 16.89 -114.44 6.11
C THR A 1229 16.64 -112.92 6.09
N ARG A 1230 15.45 -112.45 5.71
CA ARG A 1230 15.19 -111.01 5.45
C ARG A 1230 13.73 -110.61 5.65
N LEU A 1231 13.52 -109.50 6.36
CA LEU A 1231 12.31 -108.69 6.35
C LEU A 1231 12.37 -107.70 5.18
N GLN A 1232 11.25 -107.54 4.47
CA GLN A 1232 10.96 -106.38 3.65
C GLN A 1232 9.53 -105.89 3.93
N LEU A 1233 9.35 -104.57 4.03
CA LEU A 1233 8.06 -103.90 4.11
C LEU A 1233 8.01 -102.75 3.11
N ASN A 1234 7.06 -102.79 2.19
CA ASN A 1234 6.78 -101.70 1.26
C ASN A 1234 5.80 -100.72 1.94
N VAL A 1235 6.32 -99.64 2.52
CA VAL A 1235 5.54 -98.64 3.27
C VAL A 1235 4.78 -97.71 2.33
N GLY A 1236 5.35 -97.40 1.16
CA GLY A 1236 4.79 -96.43 0.22
C GLY A 1236 5.06 -95.00 0.67
N SER A 1237 4.05 -94.13 0.63
CA SER A 1237 4.21 -92.71 0.94
C SER A 1237 4.11 -92.41 2.45
N VAL A 1238 5.10 -91.69 2.99
CA VAL A 1238 5.13 -91.22 4.39
C VAL A 1238 5.21 -89.69 4.41
N ALA A 1239 4.09 -89.05 4.75
CA ALA A 1239 3.98 -87.60 4.88
C ALA A 1239 4.87 -87.06 6.02
N PRO A 1240 5.25 -85.76 6.01
CA PRO A 1240 5.99 -85.12 7.11
C PRO A 1240 5.33 -85.36 8.48
N GLY A 1241 6.14 -85.73 9.47
CA GLY A 1241 5.68 -86.06 10.83
C GLY A 1241 4.93 -87.40 10.96
N ALA A 1242 4.60 -88.09 9.86
CA ALA A 1242 3.94 -89.40 9.93
C ALA A 1242 4.90 -90.47 10.47
N THR A 1243 4.35 -91.34 11.31
CA THR A 1243 5.09 -92.40 12.00
C THR A 1243 4.45 -93.77 11.79
N GLY A 1244 5.27 -94.80 11.91
CA GLY A 1244 4.81 -96.18 12.02
C GLY A 1244 5.91 -97.08 12.56
N SER A 1245 5.61 -98.37 12.67
CA SER A 1245 6.60 -99.37 13.04
C SER A 1245 6.29 -100.74 12.46
N VAL A 1246 7.33 -101.51 12.16
CA VAL A 1246 7.23 -102.92 11.76
C VAL A 1246 7.89 -103.81 12.79
N VAL A 1247 7.20 -104.88 13.16
CA VAL A 1247 7.63 -105.84 14.17
C VAL A 1247 7.72 -107.22 13.53
N PHE A 1248 8.82 -107.93 13.79
CA PHE A 1248 9.04 -109.31 13.36
C PHE A 1248 9.69 -110.12 14.48
N ARG A 1249 9.56 -111.45 14.42
CA ARG A 1249 10.09 -112.37 15.44
C ARG A 1249 11.11 -113.33 14.85
N THR A 1250 12.13 -113.66 15.61
CA THR A 1250 13.10 -114.72 15.30
C THR A 1250 13.29 -115.63 16.53
N THR A 1251 13.72 -116.87 16.32
CA THR A 1251 14.12 -117.78 17.41
C THR A 1251 15.63 -117.96 17.38
N ILE A 1252 16.29 -117.88 18.54
CA ILE A 1252 17.74 -118.14 18.68
C ILE A 1252 18.00 -119.64 18.44
N GLN A 1253 18.99 -119.96 17.61
CA GLN A 1253 19.41 -121.34 17.29
C GLN A 1253 20.28 -121.95 18.39
#